data_AF-A0A1V4ZXU5-F1
#
_entry.id   AF-A0A1V4ZXU5-F1
#
_cell.length_a   1.000
_cell.length_b   1.000
_cell.length_c   1.000
_cell.angle_alpha   90.00
_cell.angle_beta   90.00
_cell.angle_gamma   90.00
#
_symmetry.space_group_name_H-M   'P 1'
#
loop_
_entity.id
_entity.type
_entity.pdbx_description
1 polymer ?
#
loop_
_entity_poly.entity_id
_entity_poly.type
_entity_poly.pdbx_seq_one_letter_code
_entity_poly.pdbx_strand_id
1 'polypeptide(L)'
;MVKKVIIFLAICSVLLFQVSAEDRTYLEKPDVSPDFFTYFKYNASVGGTTFDREGHSMGLVPSPIVLKSGTGDLKVPVYSDSKKSATALNETTSLILKSIEQYRICPMNPEFRRFIEEYNSKKTQESDPEDRSLGLIPSPIDIGALTVSDTLGSNQAPVSIVGSTAYGYYPSSITTATPSSWFDLRMTGKLTPVRNQEQCGACWAFSTYGSLESTNLPGIRWDFSENNMKNTHGFDLAPCKGGNYLMSTAYLSRWSGAVSESSDPYVTTESSSPGSVHVVQHVQDVIFLPSRTGPLDNSQIKQLLQQNGAVYSQIRWESGYFNKNLASYYYPGSSSPNHAVVIVGWDDTYSRMRFSSEAPGDGAFIVRNSWGENWGEYGYFYVSYYDTCIGRPSAQFLSEDPSNYDKVYQYDPLGWVTSVGVGGNSAWFANVFTSTQAEELDAVSFYSPVPNTQYQLEVCSDVGSSPRGRSSILAQAGSIPYAGYHTIALSNPVALQKGQKFSVIVNLITPGCSYPIAVEYPYQGYSSKATARAGESWVSSDGTSWTDITSVYPNSNVCLKAFTQITTTPTYNPTVQPTGVPTMPSAGTDRRSPTISISSPKFMASYAPGDEVRIAWSAQDNIAVSSVMVEYSPDKGLNWIPILQHAPATGTCPWAVPENLAGSITIRVTASDAAGNKGSSSRSITVKSSAAASPFSWSQQKVSPGLGRNLTPPVALVSVSAGADPMTFSRYDSREQTFISPVSRSTVSGGSLSFVSPGVKTTTPTLLEQRAI
;
A
#
# COMPACT_ATOMS: atom_id res chain seq x y z
N MET A 1 35.69 -47.89 -13.58
CA MET A 1 35.94 -46.47 -13.30
C MET A 1 35.65 -45.55 -14.49
N VAL A 2 36.21 -45.80 -15.67
CA VAL A 2 36.04 -44.95 -16.87
C VAL A 2 34.57 -44.70 -17.27
N LYS A 3 33.69 -45.72 -17.21
CA LYS A 3 32.23 -45.53 -17.46
C LYS A 3 31.52 -44.65 -16.43
N LYS A 4 31.95 -44.64 -15.15
CA LYS A 4 31.36 -43.78 -14.11
C LYS A 4 31.84 -42.33 -14.24
N VAL A 5 33.09 -42.12 -14.66
CA VAL A 5 33.64 -40.79 -14.98
C VAL A 5 32.99 -40.22 -16.25
N ILE A 6 32.71 -41.05 -17.25
CA ILE A 6 31.98 -40.63 -18.46
C ILE A 6 30.54 -40.26 -18.15
N ILE A 7 29.85 -40.99 -17.27
CA ILE A 7 28.48 -40.66 -16.84
C ILE A 7 28.47 -39.40 -15.98
N PHE A 8 29.42 -39.23 -15.06
CA PHE A 8 29.55 -38.00 -14.25
C PHE A 8 29.88 -36.78 -15.13
N LEU A 9 30.81 -36.92 -16.07
CA LEU A 9 31.12 -35.89 -17.05
C LEU A 9 29.94 -35.62 -17.99
N ALA A 10 29.17 -36.64 -18.39
CA ALA A 10 27.96 -36.45 -19.19
C ALA A 10 26.84 -35.74 -18.41
N ILE A 11 26.70 -35.99 -17.10
CA ILE A 11 25.75 -35.29 -16.23
C ILE A 11 26.17 -33.82 -16.05
N CYS A 12 27.45 -33.56 -15.77
CA CYS A 12 27.99 -32.19 -15.73
C CYS A 12 27.89 -31.51 -17.10
N SER A 13 28.11 -32.25 -18.19
CA SER A 13 28.03 -31.72 -19.56
C SER A 13 26.61 -31.44 -19.98
N VAL A 14 25.60 -32.23 -19.59
CA VAL A 14 24.18 -31.96 -19.92
C VAL A 14 23.67 -30.77 -19.09
N LEU A 15 24.07 -30.66 -17.82
CA LEU A 15 23.78 -29.49 -17.00
C LEU A 15 24.49 -28.21 -17.50
N LEU A 16 25.72 -28.32 -18.02
CA LEU A 16 26.45 -27.20 -18.63
C LEU A 16 25.99 -26.89 -20.07
N PHE A 17 25.60 -27.89 -20.87
CA PHE A 17 25.17 -27.71 -22.26
C PHE A 17 23.70 -27.27 -22.37
N GLN A 18 22.78 -27.67 -21.49
CA GLN A 18 21.43 -27.10 -21.51
C GLN A 18 21.42 -25.64 -21.04
N VAL A 19 22.38 -25.24 -20.19
CA VAL A 19 22.61 -23.82 -19.87
C VAL A 19 23.35 -23.09 -21.00
N SER A 20 24.21 -23.77 -21.77
CA SER A 20 25.05 -23.14 -22.81
C SER A 20 24.47 -23.17 -24.23
N ALA A 21 23.49 -24.01 -24.55
CA ALA A 21 22.98 -24.19 -25.92
C ALA A 21 21.72 -23.36 -26.23
N GLU A 22 20.99 -22.90 -25.21
CA GLU A 22 19.83 -22.01 -25.40
C GLU A 22 20.14 -20.52 -25.17
N ASP A 23 21.34 -20.17 -24.66
CA ASP A 23 21.62 -18.79 -24.23
C ASP A 23 23.08 -18.34 -24.46
N ARG A 24 23.44 -18.10 -25.74
CA ARG A 24 24.73 -17.46 -26.09
C ARG A 24 24.73 -15.93 -26.04
N THR A 25 23.75 -15.30 -25.38
CA THR A 25 23.74 -13.86 -25.07
C THR A 25 23.67 -13.54 -23.57
N TYR A 26 23.70 -14.55 -22.68
CA TYR A 26 23.52 -14.35 -21.23
C TYR A 26 24.79 -14.42 -20.37
N LEU A 27 25.96 -14.71 -20.95
CA LEU A 27 27.21 -14.85 -20.17
C LEU A 27 27.91 -13.52 -19.83
N GLU A 28 27.29 -12.37 -20.09
CA GLU A 28 27.81 -11.04 -19.67
C GLU A 28 26.77 -10.18 -18.92
N LYS A 29 25.79 -10.80 -18.24
CA LYS A 29 24.89 -10.06 -17.32
C LYS A 29 25.15 -10.45 -15.86
N PRO A 30 25.37 -9.49 -14.94
CA PRO A 30 25.55 -9.75 -13.50
C PRO A 30 24.22 -10.06 -12.76
N ASP A 31 23.16 -10.45 -13.47
CA ASP A 31 21.79 -10.63 -12.94
C ASP A 31 21.53 -11.96 -12.22
N VAL A 32 22.56 -12.78 -12.03
CA VAL A 32 22.47 -14.00 -11.22
C VAL A 32 23.29 -13.76 -9.95
N SER A 33 22.61 -13.68 -8.81
CA SER A 33 23.26 -13.64 -7.50
C SER A 33 24.34 -14.73 -7.42
N PRO A 34 25.54 -14.44 -6.87
CA PRO A 34 26.55 -15.47 -6.57
C PRO A 34 26.00 -16.64 -5.74
N ASP A 35 24.86 -16.47 -5.06
CA ASP A 35 24.19 -17.51 -4.28
C ASP A 35 23.49 -18.57 -5.14
N PHE A 36 23.18 -18.28 -6.40
CA PHE A 36 22.59 -19.27 -7.33
C PHE A 36 23.56 -20.45 -7.57
N PHE A 37 24.87 -20.17 -7.57
CA PHE A 37 25.91 -21.20 -7.68
C PHE A 37 26.30 -21.79 -6.32
N THR A 38 26.10 -21.06 -5.23
CA THR A 38 26.44 -21.53 -3.88
C THR A 38 25.43 -22.56 -3.33
N TYR A 39 24.22 -22.64 -3.91
CA TYR A 39 23.21 -23.63 -3.57
C TYR A 39 23.58 -25.07 -3.98
N PHE A 40 24.57 -25.26 -4.87
CA PHE A 40 25.01 -26.59 -5.33
C PHE A 40 26.38 -27.00 -4.78
N LYS A 41 26.48 -27.26 -3.47
CA LYS A 41 27.57 -28.10 -2.92
C LYS A 41 27.18 -29.58 -3.02
N TYR A 42 27.46 -30.21 -4.16
CA TYR A 42 27.24 -31.65 -4.35
C TYR A 42 28.26 -32.49 -3.56
N ASN A 43 27.83 -33.14 -2.49
CA ASN A 43 28.53 -34.30 -1.91
C ASN A 43 27.87 -35.59 -2.44
N ALA A 44 28.33 -36.08 -3.59
CA ALA A 44 27.92 -37.38 -4.10
C ALA A 44 28.73 -38.50 -3.43
N SER A 45 28.13 -39.27 -2.52
CA SER A 45 28.75 -40.50 -2.00
C SER A 45 28.31 -41.71 -2.83
N VAL A 46 29.25 -42.36 -3.51
CA VAL A 46 29.00 -43.65 -4.18
C VAL A 46 29.43 -44.78 -3.25
N GLY A 47 28.50 -45.63 -2.82
CA GLY A 47 28.78 -46.80 -1.98
C GLY A 47 29.82 -47.73 -2.62
N GLY A 48 30.79 -48.18 -1.82
CA GLY A 48 31.95 -48.96 -2.26
C GLY A 48 31.64 -50.42 -2.64
N THR A 49 32.46 -50.96 -3.53
CA THR A 49 32.46 -52.39 -3.93
C THR A 49 33.27 -53.24 -2.96
N THR A 50 32.71 -54.36 -2.49
CA THR A 50 33.43 -55.43 -1.80
C THR A 50 33.92 -56.48 -2.80
N PHE A 51 35.19 -56.90 -2.67
CA PHE A 51 35.79 -58.01 -3.43
C PHE A 51 35.96 -59.21 -2.49
N ASP A 52 35.85 -60.43 -3.02
CA ASP A 52 36.28 -61.62 -2.28
C ASP A 52 37.81 -61.72 -2.25
N ARG A 53 38.34 -62.65 -1.44
CA ARG A 53 39.80 -62.85 -1.26
C ARG A 53 40.52 -63.32 -2.53
N GLU A 54 39.80 -63.65 -3.61
CA GLU A 54 40.38 -64.12 -4.88
C GLU A 54 40.17 -63.13 -6.04
N GLY A 55 39.55 -61.98 -5.79
CA GLY A 55 39.44 -60.89 -6.77
C GLY A 55 38.30 -61.04 -7.78
N HIS A 56 37.30 -61.90 -7.53
CA HIS A 56 36.13 -62.01 -8.39
C HIS A 56 35.07 -60.94 -8.03
N SER A 57 34.56 -60.27 -9.06
CA SER A 57 33.46 -59.29 -8.94
C SER A 57 32.14 -60.00 -8.68
N MET A 58 31.68 -60.08 -7.43
CA MET A 58 30.31 -60.50 -7.13
C MET A 58 29.32 -59.40 -7.56
N GLY A 59 28.47 -59.72 -8.55
CA GLY A 59 27.26 -59.00 -9.02
C GLY A 59 27.07 -57.51 -8.69
N LEU A 60 26.99 -56.67 -9.73
CA LEU A 60 26.61 -55.26 -9.62
C LEU A 60 25.15 -55.12 -9.17
N VAL A 61 24.91 -54.75 -7.90
CA VAL A 61 23.64 -54.16 -7.48
C VAL A 61 23.75 -52.64 -7.65
N PRO A 62 23.05 -52.02 -8.62
CA PRO A 62 23.12 -50.57 -8.79
C PRO A 62 22.43 -49.89 -7.59
N SER A 63 23.22 -49.23 -6.74
CA SER A 63 22.70 -48.38 -5.67
C SER A 63 22.17 -47.06 -6.28
N PRO A 64 21.03 -46.52 -5.81
CA PRO A 64 20.51 -45.23 -6.27
C PRO A 64 21.53 -44.11 -6.04
N ILE A 65 21.60 -43.13 -6.94
CA ILE A 65 22.30 -41.88 -6.69
C ILE A 65 21.42 -41.07 -5.76
N VAL A 66 21.92 -40.73 -4.58
CA VAL A 66 21.21 -39.87 -3.62
C VAL A 66 21.64 -38.44 -3.88
N LEU A 67 20.73 -37.64 -4.42
CA LEU A 67 20.90 -36.19 -4.52
C LEU A 67 20.35 -35.60 -3.22
N LYS A 68 21.23 -35.02 -2.41
CA LYS A 68 20.82 -34.33 -1.19
C LYS A 68 20.35 -32.92 -1.56
N SER A 69 19.04 -32.68 -1.51
CA SER A 69 18.47 -31.33 -1.47
C SER A 69 17.89 -31.06 -0.08
N GLY A 70 17.76 -29.79 0.30
CA GLY A 70 17.16 -29.38 1.58
C GLY A 70 15.70 -29.83 1.78
N THR A 71 15.07 -30.39 0.74
CA THR A 71 13.70 -30.92 0.69
C THR A 71 13.60 -32.44 0.91
N GLY A 72 14.72 -33.13 1.18
CA GLY A 72 14.78 -34.59 1.40
C GLY A 72 15.73 -35.30 0.43
N ASP A 73 16.11 -36.53 0.78
CA ASP A 73 17.01 -37.37 -0.04
C ASP A 73 16.28 -37.86 -1.29
N LEU A 74 16.60 -37.29 -2.47
CA LEU A 74 16.05 -37.76 -3.74
C LEU A 74 16.88 -38.93 -4.27
N LYS A 75 16.26 -40.11 -4.37
CA LYS A 75 16.90 -41.33 -4.89
C LYS A 75 16.64 -41.45 -6.38
N VAL A 76 17.66 -41.21 -7.20
CA VAL A 76 17.61 -41.48 -8.65
C VAL A 76 17.93 -42.96 -8.87
N PRO A 77 16.98 -43.77 -9.38
CA PRO A 77 17.25 -45.17 -9.68
C PRO A 77 18.26 -45.28 -10.83
N VAL A 78 19.30 -46.09 -10.63
CA VAL A 78 20.31 -46.36 -11.65
C VAL A 78 19.98 -47.71 -12.29
N TYR A 79 19.71 -47.70 -13.58
CA TYR A 79 19.44 -48.90 -14.37
C TYR A 79 20.72 -49.37 -15.07
N SER A 80 20.84 -50.69 -15.30
CA SER A 80 21.93 -51.25 -16.13
C SER A 80 21.89 -50.75 -17.58
N ASP A 81 20.72 -50.30 -18.03
CA ASP A 81 20.50 -49.64 -19.31
C ASP A 81 20.75 -48.13 -19.18
N SER A 82 21.78 -47.65 -19.89
CA SER A 82 22.17 -46.24 -19.94
C SER A 82 21.09 -45.32 -20.49
N LYS A 83 20.22 -45.80 -21.40
CA LYS A 83 19.12 -44.99 -21.95
C LYS A 83 18.03 -44.80 -20.91
N LYS A 84 17.67 -45.86 -20.17
CA LYS A 84 16.68 -45.78 -19.08
C LYS A 84 17.15 -44.90 -17.93
N SER A 85 18.43 -44.96 -17.59
CA SER A 85 19.01 -44.07 -16.58
C SER A 85 19.02 -42.61 -17.03
N ALA A 86 19.28 -42.32 -18.31
CA ALA A 86 19.19 -40.97 -18.87
C ALA A 86 17.75 -40.44 -18.93
N THR A 87 16.78 -41.29 -19.27
CA THR A 87 15.35 -40.94 -19.23
C THR A 87 14.89 -40.64 -17.80
N ALA A 88 15.21 -41.50 -16.84
CA ALA A 88 14.86 -41.28 -15.44
C ALA A 88 15.52 -40.00 -14.87
N LEU A 89 16.77 -39.71 -15.27
CA LEU A 89 17.44 -38.47 -14.91
C LEU A 89 16.75 -37.26 -15.55
N ASN A 90 16.41 -37.31 -16.85
CA ASN A 90 15.71 -36.21 -17.53
C ASN A 90 14.31 -35.96 -16.96
N GLU A 91 13.56 -37.01 -16.62
CA GLU A 91 12.26 -36.89 -15.96
C GLU A 91 12.40 -36.26 -14.57
N THR A 92 13.39 -36.70 -13.79
CA THR A 92 13.67 -36.13 -12.46
C THR A 92 14.12 -34.66 -12.56
N THR A 93 15.02 -34.33 -13.49
CA THR A 93 15.45 -32.95 -13.75
C THR A 93 14.30 -32.10 -14.27
N SER A 94 13.43 -32.63 -15.12
CA SER A 94 12.23 -31.92 -15.60
C SER A 94 11.24 -31.66 -14.47
N LEU A 95 11.08 -32.59 -13.52
CA LEU A 95 10.24 -32.39 -12.34
C LEU A 95 10.85 -31.35 -11.39
N ILE A 96 12.18 -31.33 -11.21
CA ILE A 96 12.88 -30.32 -10.42
C ILE A 96 12.80 -28.94 -11.09
N LEU A 97 12.99 -28.87 -12.41
CA LEU A 97 12.83 -27.61 -13.15
C LEU A 97 11.38 -27.13 -13.07
N LYS A 98 10.38 -28.01 -13.25
CA LYS A 98 8.96 -27.65 -13.09
C LYS A 98 8.62 -27.14 -11.70
N SER A 99 9.22 -27.69 -10.63
CA SER A 99 8.99 -27.19 -9.27
C SER A 99 9.72 -25.87 -8.98
N ILE A 100 10.88 -25.63 -9.61
CA ILE A 100 11.60 -24.34 -9.57
C ILE A 100 10.90 -23.28 -10.43
N GLU A 101 10.24 -23.67 -11.52
CA GLU A 101 9.46 -22.78 -12.38
C GLU A 101 8.11 -22.38 -11.76
N GLN A 102 7.60 -23.16 -10.79
CA GLN A 102 6.26 -22.98 -10.23
C GLN A 102 6.15 -21.72 -9.36
N TYR A 103 7.21 -21.32 -8.65
CA TYR A 103 7.22 -20.14 -7.78
C TYR A 103 8.38 -19.23 -8.15
N ARG A 104 8.10 -18.08 -8.77
CA ARG A 104 9.10 -17.09 -9.20
C ARG A 104 8.94 -15.79 -8.44
N ILE A 105 10.03 -15.21 -7.95
CA ILE A 105 10.04 -13.85 -7.42
C ILE A 105 9.95 -12.81 -8.54
N CYS A 106 9.31 -11.68 -8.27
CA CYS A 106 9.22 -10.58 -9.21
C CYS A 106 10.60 -9.98 -9.52
N PRO A 107 10.80 -9.42 -10.73
CA PRO A 107 12.00 -8.65 -11.01
C PRO A 107 12.18 -7.51 -10.00
N MET A 108 13.41 -7.35 -9.52
CA MET A 108 13.77 -6.24 -8.64
C MET A 108 13.70 -4.91 -9.39
N ASN A 109 13.21 -3.86 -8.72
CA ASN A 109 13.21 -2.52 -9.27
C ASN A 109 14.63 -2.11 -9.72
N PRO A 110 14.86 -1.77 -11.01
CA PRO A 110 16.17 -1.37 -11.51
C PRO A 110 16.77 -0.16 -10.77
N GLU A 111 15.94 0.79 -10.34
CA GLU A 111 16.41 1.96 -9.58
C GLU A 111 16.93 1.56 -8.20
N PHE A 112 16.25 0.62 -7.54
CA PHE A 112 16.70 0.09 -6.27
C PHE A 112 17.98 -0.72 -6.39
N ARG A 113 18.11 -1.51 -7.46
CA ARG A 113 19.35 -2.24 -7.77
C ARG A 113 20.53 -1.28 -7.87
N ARG A 114 20.38 -0.23 -8.69
CA ARG A 114 21.40 0.79 -8.89
C ARG A 114 21.76 1.47 -7.57
N PHE A 115 20.75 1.82 -6.76
CA PHE A 115 20.97 2.40 -5.44
C PHE A 115 21.81 1.50 -4.54
N ILE A 116 21.50 0.21 -4.44
CA ILE A 116 22.25 -0.72 -3.57
C ILE A 116 23.68 -0.93 -4.09
N GLU A 117 23.88 -1.03 -5.39
CA GLU A 117 25.22 -1.09 -6.00
C GLU A 117 26.05 0.15 -5.67
N GLU A 118 25.45 1.35 -5.79
CA GLU A 118 26.11 2.61 -5.46
C GLU A 118 26.39 2.75 -3.95
N TYR A 119 25.43 2.39 -3.10
CA TYR A 119 25.57 2.42 -1.64
C TYR A 119 26.69 1.49 -1.16
N ASN A 120 26.74 0.27 -1.69
CA ASN A 120 27.82 -0.69 -1.39
C ASN A 120 29.18 -0.22 -1.90
N SER A 121 29.21 0.58 -2.97
CA SER A 121 30.43 1.21 -3.49
C SER A 121 30.91 2.44 -2.70
N LYS A 122 30.21 2.82 -1.60
CA LYS A 122 30.47 3.99 -0.74
C LYS A 122 30.48 5.33 -1.49
N LYS A 123 29.72 5.46 -2.57
CA LYS A 123 29.49 6.78 -3.20
C LYS A 123 28.65 7.65 -2.24
N THR A 124 28.98 8.93 -2.19
CA THR A 124 28.38 9.90 -1.25
C THR A 124 26.89 10.11 -1.51
N GLN A 125 26.10 10.30 -0.44
CA GLN A 125 24.70 10.73 -0.57
C GLN A 125 24.64 12.15 -1.11
N GLU A 126 23.65 12.44 -1.96
CA GLU A 126 23.40 13.78 -2.49
C GLU A 126 22.89 14.69 -1.36
N SER A 127 23.52 15.85 -1.21
CA SER A 127 23.08 16.95 -0.36
C SER A 127 22.69 18.15 -1.20
N ASP A 128 21.66 18.88 -0.81
CA ASP A 128 21.31 20.17 -1.41
C ASP A 128 22.37 21.24 -1.03
N PRO A 129 22.56 22.31 -1.82
CA PRO A 129 23.39 23.47 -1.46
C PRO A 129 23.15 24.12 -0.08
N GLU A 130 22.04 23.85 0.59
CA GLU A 130 21.80 24.25 2.00
C GLU A 130 22.19 23.14 3.02
N ASP A 131 23.01 22.15 2.63
CA ASP A 131 23.45 21.00 3.43
C ASP A 131 22.33 20.09 3.95
N ARG A 132 21.16 20.10 3.29
CA ARG A 132 20.06 19.17 3.62
C ARG A 132 20.27 17.83 2.91
N SER A 133 20.25 16.73 3.68
CA SER A 133 20.37 15.38 3.11
C SER A 133 19.08 14.94 2.43
N LEU A 134 19.19 14.51 1.18
CA LEU A 134 18.10 13.93 0.40
C LEU A 134 17.97 12.45 0.76
N GLY A 135 16.85 12.09 1.41
CA GLY A 135 16.71 10.82 2.13
C GLY A 135 15.77 9.82 1.49
N LEU A 136 15.24 10.09 0.29
CA LEU A 136 14.41 9.10 -0.40
C LEU A 136 15.33 8.08 -1.07
N ILE A 137 15.05 6.80 -0.84
CA ILE A 137 15.65 5.72 -1.60
C ILE A 137 14.56 5.04 -2.45
N PRO A 138 14.89 4.44 -3.60
CA PRO A 138 13.92 3.65 -4.36
C PRO A 138 13.35 2.48 -3.53
N SER A 139 12.13 2.06 -3.81
CA SER A 139 11.57 0.82 -3.24
C SER A 139 12.10 -0.41 -3.99
N PRO A 140 12.31 -1.56 -3.33
CA PRO A 140 12.76 -2.80 -4.01
C PRO A 140 11.76 -3.30 -5.06
N ILE A 141 10.50 -2.90 -4.92
CA ILE A 141 9.40 -3.25 -5.82
C ILE A 141 8.96 -2.01 -6.58
N ASP A 142 8.77 -2.17 -7.89
CA ASP A 142 7.98 -1.26 -8.71
C ASP A 142 6.59 -1.87 -8.90
N ILE A 143 5.61 -1.32 -8.17
CA ILE A 143 4.22 -1.79 -8.20
C ILE A 143 3.63 -1.67 -9.62
N GLY A 144 4.04 -0.67 -10.39
CA GLY A 144 3.60 -0.52 -11.79
C GLY A 144 4.18 -1.58 -12.72
N ALA A 145 5.34 -2.16 -12.39
CA ALA A 145 5.97 -3.23 -13.16
C ALA A 145 5.46 -4.62 -12.79
N LEU A 146 4.65 -4.76 -11.72
CA LEU A 146 4.02 -6.04 -11.37
C LEU A 146 2.95 -6.48 -12.38
N THR A 147 2.49 -5.56 -13.24
CA THR A 147 1.56 -5.82 -14.34
C THR A 147 2.32 -6.12 -15.63
N VAL A 148 2.64 -7.38 -15.89
CA VAL A 148 3.16 -7.83 -17.19
C VAL A 148 2.51 -9.16 -17.55
N SER A 149 1.91 -9.20 -18.74
CA SER A 149 1.51 -10.44 -19.42
C SER A 149 2.76 -11.18 -19.89
N ASP A 150 3.38 -11.95 -19.00
CA ASP A 150 4.25 -13.04 -19.42
C ASP A 150 3.37 -14.10 -20.10
N THR A 151 3.06 -13.84 -21.37
CA THR A 151 2.57 -14.90 -22.24
C THR A 151 3.77 -15.82 -22.44
N LEU A 152 3.71 -16.97 -21.77
CA LEU A 152 4.65 -18.08 -21.92
C LEU A 152 5.07 -18.24 -23.39
N GLY A 153 6.33 -17.94 -23.72
CA GLY A 153 6.99 -18.51 -24.90
C GLY A 153 7.47 -17.58 -26.04
N SER A 154 7.87 -16.33 -25.83
CA SER A 154 8.63 -15.61 -26.88
C SER A 154 9.91 -14.97 -26.37
N ASN A 155 11.04 -15.48 -26.88
CA ASN A 155 12.39 -14.93 -26.76
C ASN A 155 12.49 -13.56 -27.47
N GLN A 156 12.03 -12.50 -26.84
CA GLN A 156 12.41 -11.13 -27.19
C GLN A 156 12.83 -10.39 -25.92
N ALA A 157 13.99 -9.72 -26.00
CA ALA A 157 14.45 -8.77 -25.00
C ALA A 157 13.33 -7.78 -24.65
N PRO A 158 13.26 -7.23 -23.42
CA PRO A 158 12.24 -6.28 -23.05
C PRO A 158 12.33 -5.07 -23.98
N VAL A 159 11.40 -5.03 -24.93
CA VAL A 159 11.12 -3.84 -25.73
C VAL A 159 10.53 -2.84 -24.76
N SER A 160 11.08 -1.63 -24.71
CA SER A 160 10.47 -0.50 -24.04
C SER A 160 9.11 -0.22 -24.69
N ILE A 161 8.05 -0.87 -24.21
CA ILE A 161 6.68 -0.57 -24.63
C ILE A 161 6.27 0.70 -23.90
N VAL A 162 6.67 1.83 -24.47
CA VAL A 162 5.92 3.07 -24.33
C VAL A 162 4.58 2.82 -25.01
N GLY A 163 3.54 2.59 -24.21
CA GLY A 163 2.16 2.49 -24.68
C GLY A 163 1.66 1.07 -24.94
N SER A 164 1.34 0.32 -23.89
CA SER A 164 0.26 -0.66 -23.97
C SER A 164 -0.60 -0.60 -22.71
N THR A 165 -1.89 -0.46 -22.97
CA THR A 165 -2.98 -0.15 -22.07
C THR A 165 -3.42 -1.40 -21.31
N ALA A 166 -2.97 -1.55 -20.07
CA ALA A 166 -3.58 -2.47 -19.10
C ALA A 166 -3.46 -1.94 -17.66
N TYR A 167 -3.57 -0.62 -17.47
CA TYR A 167 -3.82 -0.08 -16.13
C TYR A 167 -5.30 -0.32 -15.82
N GLY A 168 -5.57 -1.20 -14.84
CA GLY A 168 -6.91 -1.51 -14.37
C GLY A 168 -7.69 -0.23 -14.08
N TYR A 169 -8.83 -0.08 -14.76
CA TYR A 169 -9.74 1.03 -14.57
C TYR A 169 -10.20 1.05 -13.11
N TYR A 170 -9.84 2.12 -12.39
CA TYR A 170 -10.41 2.40 -11.08
C TYR A 170 -11.89 2.71 -11.25
N PRO A 171 -12.79 2.13 -10.43
CA PRO A 171 -14.20 2.49 -10.50
C PRO A 171 -14.36 3.96 -10.12
N SER A 172 -14.51 4.82 -11.13
CA SER A 172 -15.03 6.17 -10.99
C SER A 172 -16.54 6.11 -10.77
N SER A 173 -16.97 5.54 -9.64
CA SER A 173 -18.33 5.70 -9.17
C SER A 173 -18.37 6.93 -8.26
N ILE A 174 -18.65 8.11 -8.83
CA ILE A 174 -19.80 8.98 -8.50
C ILE A 174 -19.63 10.45 -8.92
N THR A 175 -20.74 10.96 -9.47
CA THR A 175 -21.13 12.34 -9.79
C THR A 175 -20.41 13.09 -10.92
N THR A 176 -21.23 13.53 -11.86
CA THR A 176 -21.00 14.41 -13.02
C THR A 176 -20.51 15.83 -12.68
N ALA A 177 -20.01 16.08 -11.47
CA ALA A 177 -19.40 17.35 -11.12
C ALA A 177 -17.89 17.27 -11.39
N THR A 178 -17.42 17.98 -12.42
CA THR A 178 -15.98 18.21 -12.62
C THR A 178 -15.40 18.74 -11.31
N PRO A 179 -14.31 18.15 -10.77
CA PRO A 179 -13.65 18.68 -9.58
C PRO A 179 -13.36 20.17 -9.78
N SER A 180 -13.45 20.96 -8.71
CA SER A 180 -13.02 22.36 -8.76
C SER A 180 -11.63 22.45 -9.38
N SER A 181 -11.39 23.50 -10.17
CA SER A 181 -10.10 23.72 -10.82
C SER A 181 -8.96 23.91 -9.81
N TRP A 182 -9.28 24.10 -8.53
CA TRP A 182 -8.31 24.18 -7.45
C TRP A 182 -8.89 23.56 -6.16
N PHE A 183 -8.00 23.14 -5.26
CA PHE A 183 -8.32 22.67 -3.92
C PHE A 183 -7.08 22.78 -3.04
N ASP A 184 -7.26 23.17 -1.77
CA ASP A 184 -6.15 23.44 -0.87
C ASP A 184 -6.45 23.01 0.56
N LEU A 185 -5.75 21.98 1.06
CA LEU A 185 -5.91 21.49 2.44
C LEU A 185 -5.48 22.51 3.51
N ARG A 186 -4.69 23.54 3.16
CA ARG A 186 -4.36 24.65 4.08
C ARG A 186 -5.61 25.39 4.54
N MET A 187 -6.68 25.34 3.75
CA MET A 187 -7.97 26.00 4.04
C MET A 187 -8.99 25.09 4.75
N THR A 188 -8.67 23.83 5.01
CA THR A 188 -9.65 22.83 5.47
C THR A 188 -9.46 22.38 6.92
N GLY A 189 -8.41 22.84 7.59
CA GLY A 189 -8.04 22.37 8.94
C GLY A 189 -7.49 20.94 8.96
N LYS A 190 -7.10 20.39 7.80
CA LYS A 190 -6.56 19.03 7.66
C LYS A 190 -5.03 18.96 7.62
N LEU A 191 -4.32 19.98 8.10
CA LEU A 191 -2.85 20.00 8.11
C LEU A 191 -2.31 20.38 9.48
N THR A 192 -1.21 19.72 9.87
CA THR A 192 -0.35 20.12 10.98
C THR A 192 0.68 21.18 10.53
N PRO A 193 1.35 21.88 11.47
CA PRO A 193 2.45 22.80 11.14
C PRO A 193 3.57 22.12 10.36
N VAL A 194 4.35 22.89 9.59
CA VAL A 194 5.46 22.35 8.79
C VAL A 194 6.67 22.07 9.68
N ARG A 195 7.19 20.84 9.63
CA ARG A 195 8.35 20.38 10.40
C ARG A 195 9.66 20.55 9.62
N ASN A 196 10.80 20.36 10.31
CA ASN A 196 12.13 20.47 9.74
C ASN A 196 12.99 19.22 10.00
N GLN A 197 13.43 18.56 8.93
CA GLN A 197 14.32 17.39 8.97
C GLN A 197 15.80 17.76 9.17
N GLU A 198 16.15 19.03 8.98
CA GLU A 198 17.53 19.53 8.99
C GLU A 198 18.44 18.73 8.04
N GLN A 199 19.60 18.26 8.51
CA GLN A 199 20.62 17.57 7.72
C GLN A 199 20.41 16.05 7.64
N CYS A 200 19.32 15.52 8.18
CA CYS A 200 19.05 14.09 8.21
C CYS A 200 18.25 13.65 6.98
N GLY A 201 18.63 12.52 6.37
CA GLY A 201 17.88 11.88 5.28
C GLY A 201 16.58 11.24 5.75
N ALA A 202 15.68 12.02 6.35
CA ALA A 202 14.43 11.57 6.98
C ALA A 202 13.16 12.04 6.26
N CYS A 203 13.27 12.69 5.08
CA CYS A 203 12.12 13.21 4.32
C CYS A 203 11.00 12.18 4.11
N TRP A 204 11.35 10.90 3.98
CA TRP A 204 10.41 9.79 3.84
C TRP A 204 9.52 9.62 5.08
N ALA A 205 10.09 9.73 6.29
CA ALA A 205 9.35 9.66 7.55
C ALA A 205 8.41 10.88 7.71
N PHE A 206 8.94 12.09 7.47
CA PHE A 206 8.13 13.32 7.50
C PHE A 206 6.98 13.28 6.50
N SER A 207 7.21 12.75 5.30
CA SER A 207 6.16 12.65 4.29
C SER A 207 5.12 11.60 4.64
N THR A 208 5.53 10.50 5.28
CA THR A 208 4.59 9.50 5.80
C THR A 208 3.69 10.11 6.86
N TYR A 209 4.26 10.78 7.86
CA TYR A 209 3.46 11.38 8.93
C TYR A 209 2.65 12.58 8.45
N GLY A 210 3.16 13.38 7.51
CA GLY A 210 2.35 14.44 6.89
C GLY A 210 1.10 13.91 6.18
N SER A 211 1.15 12.70 5.59
CA SER A 211 -0.04 12.01 5.08
C SER A 211 -0.93 11.50 6.22
N LEU A 212 -0.36 10.75 7.17
CA LEU A 212 -1.12 10.10 8.26
C LEU A 212 -1.81 11.10 9.21
N GLU A 213 -1.13 12.18 9.58
CA GLU A 213 -1.71 13.27 10.37
C GLU A 213 -2.86 13.93 9.62
N SER A 214 -2.68 14.17 8.31
CA SER A 214 -3.71 14.82 7.51
C SER A 214 -4.97 13.97 7.36
N THR A 215 -4.84 12.65 7.24
CA THR A 215 -6.00 11.74 7.18
C THR A 215 -6.74 11.62 8.51
N ASN A 216 -6.07 11.88 9.63
CA ASN A 216 -6.70 11.88 10.95
C ASN A 216 -7.44 13.19 11.25
N LEU A 217 -7.06 14.29 10.59
CA LEU A 217 -7.67 15.60 10.76
C LEU A 217 -8.94 15.78 9.91
N PRO A 218 -9.90 16.62 10.36
CA PRO A 218 -9.90 17.40 11.60
C PRO A 218 -10.33 16.59 12.83
N GLY A 219 -10.49 15.27 12.73
CA GLY A 219 -11.01 14.40 13.79
C GLY A 219 -10.07 14.29 15.00
N ILE A 220 -8.95 13.59 14.83
CA ILE A 220 -7.94 13.40 15.88
C ILE A 220 -6.68 14.13 15.47
N ARG A 221 -6.19 15.00 16.35
CA ARG A 221 -4.93 15.72 16.14
C ARG A 221 -3.80 14.99 16.82
N TRP A 222 -2.92 14.43 16.00
CA TRP A 222 -1.64 13.91 16.44
C TRP A 222 -0.49 14.69 15.80
N ASP A 223 0.65 14.60 16.48
CA ASP A 223 1.95 15.09 16.07
C ASP A 223 2.90 13.93 16.30
N PHE A 224 3.30 13.25 15.23
CA PHE A 224 4.01 11.98 15.32
C PHE A 224 5.52 12.18 15.28
N SER A 225 6.25 11.26 15.90
CA SER A 225 7.70 11.32 16.01
C SER A 225 8.38 10.70 14.79
N GLU A 226 8.93 11.52 13.90
CA GLU A 226 9.87 11.04 12.87
C GLU A 226 11.14 10.44 13.49
N ASN A 227 11.54 10.86 14.70
CA ASN A 227 12.72 10.34 15.41
C ASN A 227 12.62 8.82 15.59
N ASN A 228 11.49 8.36 16.12
CA ASN A 228 11.24 6.95 16.35
C ASN A 228 11.31 6.13 15.06
N MET A 229 10.60 6.55 14.02
CA MET A 229 10.58 5.84 12.74
C MET A 229 11.99 5.78 12.12
N LYS A 230 12.71 6.91 12.05
CA LYS A 230 14.06 6.93 11.46
C LYS A 230 15.07 6.08 12.23
N ASN A 231 14.90 5.91 13.54
CA ASN A 231 15.85 5.21 14.40
C ASN A 231 15.54 3.71 14.54
N THR A 232 14.27 3.31 14.38
CA THR A 232 13.80 1.96 14.73
C THR A 232 13.11 1.21 13.60
N HIS A 233 13.23 1.69 12.35
CA HIS A 233 12.62 1.07 11.16
C HIS A 233 13.01 -0.41 10.94
N GLY A 234 14.17 -0.86 11.43
CA GLY A 234 14.57 -2.28 11.47
C GLY A 234 15.43 -2.76 10.28
N PHE A 235 15.31 -2.11 9.13
CA PHE A 235 16.17 -2.32 7.95
C PHE A 235 17.68 -2.12 8.22
N ASP A 236 18.52 -2.49 7.25
CA ASP A 236 19.98 -2.47 7.37
C ASP A 236 20.59 -1.07 7.32
N LEU A 237 19.88 -0.12 6.73
CA LEU A 237 20.29 1.28 6.65
C LEU A 237 20.39 1.88 8.04
N ALA A 238 21.43 2.68 8.28
CA ALA A 238 21.57 3.42 9.52
C ALA A 238 20.57 4.60 9.55
N PRO A 239 20.27 5.15 10.74
CA PRO A 239 19.47 6.37 10.84
C PRO A 239 20.01 7.48 9.94
N CYS A 240 19.10 8.27 9.38
CA CYS A 240 19.39 9.34 8.41
C CYS A 240 20.02 8.89 7.07
N LYS A 241 20.14 7.59 6.79
CA LYS A 241 20.61 7.08 5.47
C LYS A 241 19.51 6.86 4.45
N GLY A 242 18.30 7.30 4.77
CA GLY A 242 17.16 7.31 3.88
C GLY A 242 16.19 6.17 4.10
N GLY A 243 15.08 6.24 3.36
CA GLY A 243 13.99 5.28 3.42
C GLY A 243 12.95 5.53 2.35
N ASN A 244 11.85 4.78 2.40
CA ASN A 244 10.77 4.83 1.43
C ASN A 244 9.42 4.46 2.06
N TYR A 245 8.32 4.66 1.33
CA TYR A 245 6.97 4.40 1.82
C TYR A 245 6.71 2.93 2.18
N LEU A 246 7.40 1.95 1.59
CA LEU A 246 7.28 0.54 1.97
C LEU A 246 7.96 0.27 3.33
N MET A 247 9.10 0.90 3.60
CA MET A 247 9.74 0.86 4.92
C MET A 247 8.83 1.46 5.99
N SER A 248 8.22 2.62 5.70
CA SER A 248 7.24 3.23 6.62
C SER A 248 6.04 2.31 6.84
N THR A 249 5.54 1.68 5.77
CA THR A 249 4.41 0.74 5.86
C THR A 249 4.76 -0.44 6.74
N ALA A 250 5.94 -1.06 6.57
CA ALA A 250 6.39 -2.18 7.40
C ALA A 250 6.54 -1.79 8.88
N TYR A 251 7.13 -0.63 9.17
CA TYR A 251 7.29 -0.12 10.54
C TYR A 251 5.95 0.14 11.23
N LEU A 252 4.98 0.76 10.53
CA LEU A 252 3.66 1.07 11.08
C LEU A 252 2.76 -0.17 11.18
N SER A 253 2.78 -1.06 10.18
CA SER A 253 1.92 -2.26 10.15
C SER A 253 2.33 -3.33 11.16
N ARG A 254 3.59 -3.33 11.61
CA ARG A 254 4.07 -4.19 12.70
C ARG A 254 3.88 -3.59 14.10
N TRP A 255 3.16 -2.47 14.20
CA TRP A 255 2.90 -1.73 15.44
C TRP A 255 4.16 -1.28 16.19
N SER A 256 5.22 -0.89 15.47
CA SER A 256 6.36 -0.19 16.10
C SER A 256 6.10 1.31 16.27
N GLY A 257 5.07 1.82 15.60
CA GLY A 257 4.55 3.18 15.71
C GLY A 257 3.08 3.23 15.26
N ALA A 258 2.43 4.39 15.21
CA ALA A 258 3.02 5.72 15.38
C ALA A 258 3.21 6.11 16.85
N VAL A 259 4.28 6.85 17.14
CA VAL A 259 4.63 7.39 18.47
C VAL A 259 4.45 8.90 18.44
N SER A 260 4.08 9.52 19.57
CA SER A 260 3.95 10.98 19.63
C SER A 260 5.32 11.67 19.64
N GLU A 261 5.43 12.82 18.95
CA GLU A 261 6.61 13.69 18.97
C GLU A 261 7.01 14.08 20.41
N SER A 262 6.04 14.26 21.31
CA SER A 262 6.31 14.54 22.72
C SER A 262 7.00 13.40 23.47
N SER A 263 6.89 12.15 23.01
CA SER A 263 7.49 10.97 23.65
C SER A 263 8.89 10.68 23.13
N ASP A 264 9.18 11.04 21.89
CA ASP A 264 10.47 10.82 21.22
C ASP A 264 10.77 11.98 20.25
N PRO A 265 11.13 13.17 20.78
CA PRO A 265 11.27 14.38 19.97
C PRO A 265 12.30 14.26 18.85
N TYR A 266 12.07 14.97 17.75
CA TYR A 266 12.99 14.97 16.63
C TYR A 266 14.33 15.63 16.96
N VAL A 267 15.39 14.82 16.99
CA VAL A 267 16.77 15.29 17.11
C VAL A 267 17.58 14.78 15.91
N THR A 268 18.09 15.69 15.10
CA THR A 268 18.76 15.36 13.83
C THR A 268 20.03 14.51 14.01
N THR A 269 20.74 14.70 15.13
CA THR A 269 22.00 14.02 15.46
C THR A 269 21.81 12.70 16.21
N GLU A 270 20.60 12.37 16.64
CA GLU A 270 20.33 11.14 17.37
C GLU A 270 20.09 9.97 16.42
N SER A 271 20.69 8.84 16.78
CA SER A 271 20.59 7.57 16.06
C SER A 271 19.93 6.47 16.89
N SER A 272 19.23 6.85 17.96
CA SER A 272 18.59 5.93 18.90
C SER A 272 17.32 6.55 19.46
N SER A 273 16.36 5.70 19.80
CA SER A 273 15.10 6.09 20.41
C SER A 273 14.89 5.34 21.74
N PRO A 274 14.01 5.84 22.63
CA PRO A 274 13.68 5.13 23.86
C PRO A 274 13.16 3.71 23.57
N GLY A 275 13.61 2.73 24.36
CA GLY A 275 13.26 1.32 24.14
C GLY A 275 11.80 0.96 24.48
N SER A 276 11.11 1.82 25.22
CA SER A 276 9.67 1.69 25.50
C SER A 276 9.00 3.02 25.17
N VAL A 277 8.24 3.00 24.08
CA VAL A 277 7.43 4.14 23.61
C VAL A 277 5.99 3.67 23.46
N HIS A 278 5.05 4.53 23.81
CA HIS A 278 3.64 4.22 23.67
C HIS A 278 3.21 4.49 22.23
N VAL A 279 2.68 3.45 21.57
CA VAL A 279 2.05 3.57 20.26
C VAL A 279 0.69 4.22 20.43
N VAL A 280 0.46 5.33 19.73
CA VAL A 280 -0.75 6.15 19.85
C VAL A 280 -1.75 5.94 18.71
N GLN A 281 -1.34 5.26 17.63
CA GLN A 281 -2.17 4.93 16.47
C GLN A 281 -1.68 3.66 15.80
N HIS A 282 -2.60 2.81 15.33
CA HIS A 282 -2.32 1.63 14.52
C HIS A 282 -2.73 1.87 13.07
N VAL A 283 -1.78 1.81 12.12
CA VAL A 283 -2.10 1.85 10.69
C VAL A 283 -2.94 0.63 10.29
N GLN A 284 -4.06 0.87 9.63
CA GLN A 284 -4.99 -0.15 9.17
C GLN A 284 -4.92 -0.34 7.66
N ASP A 285 -4.78 0.75 6.93
CA ASP A 285 -4.69 0.75 5.47
C ASP A 285 -3.58 1.68 5.00
N VAL A 286 -2.91 1.28 3.93
CA VAL A 286 -2.05 2.17 3.15
C VAL A 286 -2.42 2.01 1.69
N ILE A 287 -2.95 3.07 1.09
CA ILE A 287 -3.30 3.11 -0.32
C ILE A 287 -2.04 3.41 -1.13
N PHE A 288 -1.68 2.54 -2.06
CA PHE A 288 -0.63 2.78 -3.04
C PHE A 288 -1.25 3.21 -4.37
N LEU A 289 -0.97 4.45 -4.77
CA LEU A 289 -1.33 4.92 -6.09
C LEU A 289 -0.26 4.50 -7.10
N PRO A 290 -0.67 3.95 -8.26
CA PRO A 290 0.23 3.63 -9.33
C PRO A 290 0.81 4.92 -9.88
N SER A 291 1.92 4.78 -10.60
CA SER A 291 2.48 5.88 -11.36
C SER A 291 1.45 6.46 -12.31
N ARG A 292 1.30 7.79 -12.27
CA ARG A 292 0.47 8.55 -13.21
C ARG A 292 0.85 8.18 -14.65
N THR A 293 -0.12 7.87 -15.49
CA THR A 293 0.12 7.51 -16.91
C THR A 293 0.57 8.71 -17.75
N GLY A 294 0.34 9.93 -17.27
CA GLY A 294 0.81 11.18 -17.87
C GLY A 294 0.65 12.38 -16.93
N PRO A 295 1.12 13.57 -17.34
CA PRO A 295 1.10 14.77 -16.50
C PRO A 295 -0.32 15.28 -16.18
N LEU A 296 -1.35 14.84 -16.91
CA LEU A 296 -2.74 15.23 -16.63
C LEU A 296 -3.54 14.13 -15.93
N ASP A 297 -2.93 12.98 -15.68
CA ASP A 297 -3.52 11.87 -14.93
C ASP A 297 -3.45 12.16 -13.42
N ASN A 298 -4.27 13.09 -12.96
CA ASN A 298 -4.23 13.61 -11.58
C ASN A 298 -5.48 13.24 -10.78
N SER A 299 -6.46 12.58 -11.41
CA SER A 299 -7.81 12.38 -10.86
C SER A 299 -7.79 11.65 -9.53
N GLN A 300 -6.96 10.62 -9.37
CA GLN A 300 -6.89 9.82 -8.16
C GLN A 300 -6.26 10.57 -7.00
N ILE A 301 -5.16 11.29 -7.24
CA ILE A 301 -4.52 12.13 -6.24
C ILE A 301 -5.52 13.20 -5.77
N LYS A 302 -6.19 13.88 -6.70
CA LYS A 302 -7.24 14.87 -6.40
C LYS A 302 -8.39 14.27 -5.59
N GLN A 303 -8.81 13.05 -5.93
CA GLN A 303 -9.85 12.32 -5.21
C GLN A 303 -9.44 12.02 -3.77
N LEU A 304 -8.25 11.47 -3.54
CA LEU A 304 -7.75 11.15 -2.20
C LEU A 304 -7.55 12.40 -1.33
N LEU A 305 -7.10 13.51 -1.94
CA LEU A 305 -7.00 14.82 -1.28
C LEU A 305 -8.34 15.31 -0.76
N GLN A 306 -9.39 15.21 -1.59
CA GLN A 306 -10.74 15.65 -1.21
C GLN A 306 -11.39 14.72 -0.19
N GLN A 307 -11.21 13.41 -0.33
CA GLN A 307 -11.88 12.41 0.49
C GLN A 307 -11.22 12.27 1.86
N ASN A 308 -9.91 12.09 1.87
CA ASN A 308 -9.21 11.60 3.05
C ASN A 308 -8.26 12.67 3.61
N GLY A 309 -7.36 13.20 2.78
CA GLY A 309 -6.35 14.16 3.21
C GLY A 309 -5.09 14.09 2.36
N ALA A 310 -3.98 14.55 2.90
CA ALA A 310 -2.73 14.69 2.18
C ALA A 310 -2.14 13.35 1.70
N VAL A 311 -1.38 13.42 0.61
CA VAL A 311 -0.85 12.25 -0.10
C VAL A 311 0.68 12.31 -0.12
N TYR A 312 1.35 11.27 0.40
CA TYR A 312 2.79 11.08 0.26
C TYR A 312 3.15 11.01 -1.23
N SER A 313 4.18 11.74 -1.64
CA SER A 313 4.73 11.68 -2.99
C SER A 313 6.23 11.88 -2.98
N GLN A 314 6.84 11.92 -4.17
CA GLN A 314 8.28 12.03 -4.34
C GLN A 314 8.64 12.92 -5.51
N ILE A 315 9.79 13.58 -5.41
CA ILE A 315 10.37 14.41 -6.47
C ILE A 315 11.87 14.11 -6.61
N ARG A 316 12.42 14.42 -7.77
CA ARG A 316 13.85 14.72 -7.88
C ARG A 316 14.02 16.16 -7.45
N TRP A 317 14.73 16.42 -6.36
CA TRP A 317 15.12 17.76 -5.96
C TRP A 317 16.50 18.10 -6.51
N GLU A 318 16.55 19.14 -7.32
CA GLU A 318 17.78 19.84 -7.71
C GLU A 318 17.48 21.34 -7.69
N SER A 319 18.20 22.10 -6.85
CA SER A 319 17.90 23.51 -6.57
C SER A 319 17.84 24.40 -7.82
N GLY A 320 18.53 24.04 -8.90
CA GLY A 320 18.49 24.74 -10.19
C GLY A 320 17.10 24.81 -10.83
N TYR A 321 16.17 23.92 -10.46
CA TYR A 321 14.80 23.90 -10.98
C TYR A 321 13.79 24.62 -10.07
N PHE A 322 14.23 25.15 -8.94
CA PHE A 322 13.38 25.89 -8.00
C PHE A 322 13.38 27.39 -8.28
N ASN A 323 12.21 27.95 -8.53
CA ASN A 323 11.99 29.38 -8.56
C ASN A 323 11.68 29.87 -7.14
N LYS A 324 12.73 30.32 -6.45
CA LYS A 324 12.64 30.82 -5.07
C LYS A 324 11.68 31.99 -4.88
N ASN A 325 11.52 32.85 -5.90
CA ASN A 325 10.70 34.06 -5.77
C ASN A 325 9.20 33.73 -5.81
N LEU A 326 8.84 32.61 -6.44
CA LEU A 326 7.45 32.19 -6.66
C LEU A 326 7.14 30.85 -5.98
N ALA A 327 8.05 30.34 -5.14
CA ALA A 327 7.98 29.01 -4.52
C ALA A 327 7.47 27.95 -5.51
N SER A 328 8.09 27.86 -6.69
CA SER A 328 7.63 27.00 -7.79
C SER A 328 8.72 26.08 -8.28
N TYR A 329 8.40 24.82 -8.54
CA TYR A 329 9.36 23.78 -8.89
C TYR A 329 8.90 22.99 -10.13
N TYR A 330 9.83 22.75 -11.05
CA TYR A 330 9.58 21.90 -12.20
C TYR A 330 10.85 21.18 -12.65
N TYR A 331 10.92 19.87 -12.41
CA TYR A 331 11.98 19.00 -12.95
C TYR A 331 11.54 18.33 -14.26
N PRO A 332 12.16 18.67 -15.42
CA PRO A 332 11.89 18.03 -16.71
C PRO A 332 12.77 16.80 -17.01
N GLY A 333 13.72 16.48 -16.13
CA GLY A 333 14.74 15.46 -16.39
C GLY A 333 14.24 14.02 -16.20
N SER A 334 15.17 13.06 -16.28
CA SER A 334 14.87 11.63 -16.19
C SER A 334 15.55 10.93 -15.01
N SER A 335 16.19 11.67 -14.10
CA SER A 335 16.85 11.08 -12.94
C SER A 335 15.84 10.62 -11.90
N SER A 336 16.21 9.58 -11.16
CA SER A 336 15.40 8.98 -10.11
C SER A 336 15.13 9.99 -8.98
N PRO A 337 13.94 9.95 -8.37
CA PRO A 337 13.61 10.85 -7.28
C PRO A 337 14.52 10.60 -6.06
N ASN A 338 14.81 11.67 -5.33
CA ASN A 338 15.72 11.67 -4.18
C ASN A 338 15.12 12.38 -2.94
N HIS A 339 13.93 12.98 -3.07
CA HIS A 339 13.24 13.66 -1.97
C HIS A 339 11.77 13.24 -1.89
N ALA A 340 11.30 13.01 -0.66
CA ALA A 340 9.89 12.73 -0.38
C ALA A 340 9.20 14.01 0.07
N VAL A 341 7.97 14.22 -0.40
CA VAL A 341 7.16 15.41 -0.11
C VAL A 341 5.69 15.02 0.07
N VAL A 342 4.85 15.95 0.51
CA VAL A 342 3.43 15.69 0.69
C VAL A 342 2.61 16.58 -0.22
N ILE A 343 1.80 15.99 -1.11
CA ILE A 343 0.82 16.74 -1.90
C ILE A 343 -0.34 17.10 -0.97
N VAL A 344 -0.68 18.39 -0.91
CA VAL A 344 -1.72 18.95 -0.04
C VAL A 344 -2.82 19.70 -0.80
N GLY A 345 -2.74 19.76 -2.12
CA GLY A 345 -3.71 20.47 -2.93
C GLY A 345 -3.31 20.53 -4.40
N TRP A 346 -4.07 21.28 -5.18
CA TRP A 346 -3.77 21.54 -6.57
C TRP A 346 -4.41 22.85 -7.05
N ASP A 347 -3.88 23.34 -8.17
CA ASP A 347 -4.44 24.45 -8.94
C ASP A 347 -4.18 24.17 -10.43
N ASP A 348 -5.25 23.87 -11.17
CA ASP A 348 -5.24 23.60 -12.61
C ASP A 348 -4.93 24.83 -13.46
N THR A 349 -5.06 26.02 -12.87
CA THR A 349 -4.82 27.31 -13.52
C THR A 349 -3.45 27.90 -13.20
N TYR A 350 -2.63 27.18 -12.43
CA TYR A 350 -1.30 27.64 -12.05
C TYR A 350 -0.41 27.83 -13.29
N SER A 351 -0.06 29.09 -13.56
CA SER A 351 0.61 29.42 -14.82
C SER A 351 1.97 28.75 -14.97
N ARG A 352 2.18 28.09 -16.10
CA ARG A 352 3.43 27.43 -16.52
C ARG A 352 4.65 28.37 -16.58
N MET A 353 4.41 29.69 -16.64
CA MET A 353 5.45 30.72 -16.66
C MET A 353 6.02 31.04 -15.28
N ARG A 354 5.45 30.47 -14.20
CA ARG A 354 5.90 30.71 -12.81
C ARG A 354 7.08 29.83 -12.40
N PHE A 355 7.42 28.82 -13.19
CA PHE A 355 8.55 27.91 -12.95
C PHE A 355 9.87 28.51 -13.49
N SER A 356 11.03 28.03 -12.99
CA SER A 356 12.35 28.51 -13.45
C SER A 356 12.59 28.22 -14.93
N SER A 357 12.09 27.08 -15.41
CA SER A 357 11.93 26.74 -16.82
C SER A 357 10.45 26.69 -17.15
N GLU A 358 10.05 27.19 -18.31
CA GLU A 358 8.64 27.14 -18.75
C GLU A 358 8.17 25.69 -18.79
N ALA A 359 7.11 25.38 -18.03
CA ALA A 359 6.49 24.06 -18.06
C ALA A 359 5.67 23.87 -19.36
N PRO A 360 5.50 22.63 -19.85
CA PRO A 360 4.75 22.37 -21.08
C PRO A 360 3.28 22.84 -21.06
N GLY A 361 2.67 22.93 -19.88
CA GLY A 361 1.31 23.43 -19.70
C GLY A 361 1.07 23.95 -18.29
N ASP A 362 -0.07 24.60 -18.10
CA ASP A 362 -0.51 25.10 -16.80
C ASP A 362 -0.91 23.94 -15.88
N GLY A 363 -0.94 24.22 -14.59
CA GLY A 363 -1.37 23.31 -13.56
C GLY A 363 -0.23 22.85 -12.64
N ALA A 364 -0.51 22.88 -11.34
CA ALA A 364 0.45 22.48 -10.31
C ALA A 364 -0.22 21.79 -9.13
N PHE A 365 0.53 20.90 -8.50
CA PHE A 365 0.24 20.43 -7.15
C PHE A 365 0.74 21.46 -6.13
N ILE A 366 -0.01 21.65 -5.06
CA ILE A 366 0.44 22.35 -3.85
C ILE A 366 1.11 21.30 -2.98
N VAL A 367 2.35 21.55 -2.59
CA VAL A 367 3.19 20.57 -1.91
C VAL A 367 3.71 21.16 -0.59
N ARG A 368 3.60 20.38 0.49
CA ARG A 368 4.24 20.62 1.78
C ARG A 368 5.60 19.94 1.81
N ASN A 369 6.61 20.68 2.23
CA ASN A 369 7.97 20.19 2.41
C ASN A 369 8.25 19.87 3.90
N SER A 370 9.46 19.41 4.19
CA SER A 370 9.96 19.07 5.53
C SER A 370 11.22 19.87 5.89
N TRP A 371 11.31 21.12 5.44
CA TRP A 371 12.46 22.02 5.63
C TRP A 371 12.14 23.27 6.48
N GLY A 372 11.10 23.15 7.31
CA GLY A 372 10.63 24.23 8.17
C GLY A 372 9.82 25.31 7.45
N GLU A 373 9.16 26.14 8.26
CA GLU A 373 8.25 27.19 7.79
C GLU A 373 8.98 28.37 7.13
N ASN A 374 10.29 28.54 7.38
CA ASN A 374 11.06 29.63 6.77
C ASN A 374 11.49 29.35 5.33
N TRP A 375 11.20 28.16 4.80
CA TRP A 375 11.57 27.76 3.45
C TRP A 375 10.38 27.86 2.49
N GLY A 376 10.62 28.27 1.24
CA GLY A 376 9.56 28.40 0.23
C GLY A 376 8.47 29.41 0.63
N GLU A 377 7.21 29.03 0.45
CA GLU A 377 6.04 29.78 0.90
C GLU A 377 5.51 29.16 2.19
N TYR A 378 6.09 29.51 3.34
CA TYR A 378 5.72 28.98 4.67
C TYR A 378 5.89 27.46 4.81
N GLY A 379 6.92 26.91 4.17
CA GLY A 379 7.17 25.46 4.09
C GLY A 379 6.43 24.75 2.95
N TYR A 380 5.71 25.50 2.11
CA TYR A 380 4.99 25.00 0.94
C TYR A 380 5.57 25.52 -0.37
N PHE A 381 5.25 24.85 -1.47
CA PHE A 381 5.63 25.25 -2.81
C PHE A 381 4.72 24.57 -3.85
N TYR A 382 4.75 25.06 -5.09
CA TYR A 382 4.01 24.53 -6.21
C TYR A 382 4.91 23.63 -7.05
N VAL A 383 4.46 22.41 -7.36
CA VAL A 383 5.16 21.50 -8.27
C VAL A 383 4.35 21.35 -9.55
N SER A 384 4.96 21.62 -10.70
CA SER A 384 4.29 21.47 -11.99
C SER A 384 3.71 20.06 -12.15
N TYR A 385 2.51 19.96 -12.71
CA TYR A 385 1.95 18.67 -13.13
C TYR A 385 2.85 17.90 -14.10
N TYR A 386 3.71 18.61 -14.81
CA TYR A 386 4.63 18.07 -15.80
C TYR A 386 5.98 17.62 -15.21
N ASP A 387 6.19 17.81 -13.91
CA ASP A 387 7.33 17.23 -13.20
C ASP A 387 7.34 15.70 -13.40
N THR A 388 8.51 15.16 -13.75
CA THR A 388 8.63 13.76 -14.19
C THR A 388 8.58 12.75 -13.04
N CYS A 389 8.74 13.20 -11.80
CA CYS A 389 8.79 12.36 -10.61
C CYS A 389 7.52 12.45 -9.73
N ILE A 390 6.89 13.63 -9.64
CA ILE A 390 5.72 13.83 -8.77
C ILE A 390 4.57 12.88 -9.13
N GLY A 391 4.00 12.23 -8.12
CA GLY A 391 2.91 11.27 -8.30
C GLY A 391 3.32 9.89 -8.83
N ARG A 392 4.60 9.49 -8.71
CA ARG A 392 5.12 8.25 -9.31
C ARG A 392 6.15 7.52 -8.43
N PRO A 393 5.76 6.61 -7.51
CA PRO A 393 4.39 6.37 -7.03
C PRO A 393 4.02 7.33 -5.89
N SER A 394 2.83 7.15 -5.32
CA SER A 394 2.35 7.93 -4.17
C SER A 394 1.59 7.04 -3.21
N ALA A 395 1.49 7.46 -1.95
CA ALA A 395 0.83 6.67 -0.92
C ALA A 395 -0.05 7.54 -0.02
N GLN A 396 -1.08 6.94 0.57
CA GLN A 396 -1.86 7.56 1.64
C GLN A 396 -2.00 6.58 2.79
N PHE A 397 -1.59 7.02 3.99
CA PHE A 397 -1.55 6.20 5.19
C PHE A 397 -2.77 6.50 6.05
N LEU A 398 -3.44 5.45 6.55
CA LEU A 398 -4.66 5.59 7.35
C LEU A 398 -4.54 4.78 8.63
N SER A 399 -4.87 5.38 9.77
CA SER A 399 -4.80 4.74 11.08
C SER A 399 -6.11 4.76 11.83
N GLU A 400 -6.15 3.90 12.85
CA GLU A 400 -7.18 3.91 13.89
C GLU A 400 -6.53 3.96 15.28
N ASP A 401 -7.36 4.20 16.29
CA ASP A 401 -6.97 4.12 17.69
C ASP A 401 -6.39 2.74 18.03
N PRO A 402 -5.33 2.67 18.86
CA PRO A 402 -4.66 1.43 19.19
C PRO A 402 -5.51 0.43 20.00
N SER A 403 -6.67 0.84 20.53
CA SER A 403 -7.63 -0.07 21.16
C SER A 403 -8.38 -0.96 20.17
N ASN A 404 -8.07 -0.89 18.88
CA ASN A 404 -8.78 -1.62 17.84
C ASN A 404 -8.52 -3.13 17.85
N TYR A 405 -7.34 -3.56 18.31
CA TYR A 405 -6.97 -4.97 18.52
C TYR A 405 -5.94 -5.08 19.65
N ASP A 406 -5.92 -6.19 20.36
CA ASP A 406 -5.01 -6.40 21.51
C ASP A 406 -3.68 -7.03 21.11
N LYS A 407 -3.65 -7.78 20.00
CA LYS A 407 -2.45 -8.49 19.55
C LYS A 407 -2.38 -8.62 18.04
N VAL A 408 -1.15 -8.60 17.53
CA VAL A 408 -0.81 -8.94 16.14
C VAL A 408 0.10 -10.18 16.10
N TYR A 409 -0.33 -11.19 15.35
CA TYR A 409 0.48 -12.34 14.97
C TYR A 409 1.06 -12.08 13.58
N GLN A 410 2.39 -12.18 13.44
CA GLN A 410 3.10 -11.84 12.22
C GLN A 410 4.47 -12.54 12.16
N TYR A 411 4.99 -12.71 10.93
CA TYR A 411 6.33 -13.25 10.66
C TYR A 411 7.16 -12.37 9.73
N ASP A 412 6.64 -11.18 9.38
CA ASP A 412 7.12 -10.28 8.34
C ASP A 412 7.38 -8.84 8.86
N PRO A 413 8.27 -8.62 9.86
CA PRO A 413 8.54 -7.29 10.42
C PRO A 413 9.16 -6.26 9.43
N LEU A 414 9.79 -6.71 8.35
CA LEU A 414 10.32 -5.86 7.28
C LEU A 414 9.34 -5.73 6.10
N GLY A 415 8.17 -6.36 6.21
CA GLY A 415 7.05 -6.22 5.29
C GLY A 415 7.40 -6.58 3.85
N TRP A 416 6.79 -5.87 2.91
CA TRP A 416 6.83 -6.22 1.49
C TRP A 416 8.16 -5.85 0.82
N VAL A 417 9.01 -6.85 0.57
CA VAL A 417 10.33 -6.70 -0.07
C VAL A 417 10.34 -7.25 -1.50
N THR A 418 9.64 -8.36 -1.74
CA THR A 418 9.47 -8.95 -3.07
C THR A 418 8.06 -9.54 -3.22
N SER A 419 7.70 -9.98 -4.42
CA SER A 419 6.47 -10.73 -4.65
C SER A 419 6.73 -12.08 -5.32
N VAL A 420 5.94 -13.10 -4.97
CA VAL A 420 5.99 -14.42 -5.60
C VAL A 420 4.82 -14.59 -6.57
N GLY A 421 5.14 -15.09 -7.76
CA GLY A 421 4.24 -15.47 -8.84
C GLY A 421 4.15 -16.98 -8.98
N VAL A 422 2.96 -17.44 -9.40
CA VAL A 422 2.64 -18.87 -9.54
C VAL A 422 2.28 -19.28 -10.98
N GLY A 423 2.63 -18.44 -11.96
CA GLY A 423 2.27 -18.65 -13.38
C GLY A 423 0.86 -18.20 -13.76
N GLY A 424 0.21 -17.40 -12.92
CA GLY A 424 -1.11 -16.84 -13.16
C GLY A 424 -1.41 -15.65 -12.26
N ASN A 425 -2.62 -15.10 -12.41
CA ASN A 425 -3.10 -13.94 -11.65
C ASN A 425 -3.90 -14.32 -10.40
N SER A 426 -3.90 -15.60 -10.02
CA SER A 426 -4.55 -16.08 -8.80
C SER A 426 -3.60 -17.02 -8.07
N ALA A 427 -3.51 -16.85 -6.76
CA ALA A 427 -2.64 -17.64 -5.91
C ALA A 427 -3.15 -17.68 -4.48
N TRP A 428 -2.75 -18.73 -3.78
CA TRP A 428 -3.03 -18.93 -2.38
C TRP A 428 -1.76 -18.76 -1.56
N PHE A 429 -1.88 -18.17 -0.39
CA PHE A 429 -0.81 -18.12 0.60
C PHE A 429 -1.38 -18.23 2.00
N ALA A 430 -0.55 -18.65 2.94
CA ALA A 430 -0.98 -18.85 4.31
C ALA A 430 0.14 -18.62 5.32
N ASN A 431 -0.24 -18.18 6.51
CA ASN A 431 0.60 -18.22 7.70
C ASN A 431 -0.05 -19.11 8.75
N VAL A 432 0.77 -19.90 9.44
CA VAL A 432 0.37 -20.78 10.53
C VAL A 432 0.83 -20.18 11.84
N PHE A 433 -0.10 -19.82 12.71
CA PHE A 433 0.16 -19.21 14.00
C PHE A 433 -0.19 -20.16 15.15
N THR A 434 0.28 -19.84 16.34
CA THR A 434 -0.16 -20.49 17.60
C THR A 434 -0.69 -19.42 18.53
N SER A 435 -1.97 -19.53 18.87
CA SER A 435 -2.60 -18.60 19.81
C SER A 435 -1.95 -18.73 21.19
N THR A 436 -1.65 -17.60 21.82
CA THR A 436 -0.93 -17.54 23.10
C THR A 436 -1.85 -17.48 24.32
N GLN A 437 -3.16 -17.26 24.10
CA GLN A 437 -4.20 -17.14 25.11
C GLN A 437 -5.58 -17.40 24.49
N ALA A 438 -6.65 -17.49 25.30
CA ALA A 438 -8.00 -17.48 24.73
C ALA A 438 -8.30 -16.06 24.20
N GLU A 439 -8.71 -15.97 22.94
CA GLU A 439 -8.90 -14.72 22.20
C GLU A 439 -9.77 -14.97 20.95
N GLU A 440 -10.21 -13.90 20.31
CA GLU A 440 -10.93 -13.96 19.04
C GLU A 440 -10.07 -13.36 17.93
N LEU A 441 -10.02 -14.02 16.77
CA LEU A 441 -9.44 -13.46 15.56
C LEU A 441 -10.47 -12.53 14.93
N ASP A 442 -10.16 -11.24 14.90
CA ASP A 442 -11.06 -10.18 14.46
C ASP A 442 -10.69 -9.59 13.11
N ALA A 443 -9.42 -9.64 12.73
CA ALA A 443 -8.98 -9.14 11.43
C ALA A 443 -7.73 -9.85 10.91
N VAL A 444 -7.54 -9.70 9.60
CA VAL A 444 -6.37 -10.21 8.88
C VAL A 444 -5.86 -9.11 7.97
N SER A 445 -4.55 -8.89 7.92
CA SER A 445 -3.96 -7.98 6.95
C SER A 445 -3.04 -8.65 5.96
N PHE A 446 -3.05 -8.13 4.73
CA PHE A 446 -2.15 -8.53 3.65
C PHE A 446 -2.04 -7.39 2.64
N TYR A 447 -1.13 -7.54 1.68
CA TYR A 447 -0.97 -6.58 0.60
C TYR A 447 -1.78 -6.98 -0.63
N SER A 448 -2.34 -5.99 -1.32
CA SER A 448 -2.89 -6.14 -2.65
C SER A 448 -1.98 -5.44 -3.66
N PRO A 449 -1.38 -6.14 -4.63
CA PRO A 449 -0.39 -5.53 -5.52
C PRO A 449 -1.00 -4.66 -6.61
N VAL A 450 -2.29 -4.86 -6.90
CA VAL A 450 -3.02 -4.13 -7.94
C VAL A 450 -4.43 -3.76 -7.47
N PRO A 451 -5.01 -2.70 -8.05
CA PRO A 451 -6.42 -2.35 -7.82
C PRO A 451 -7.38 -3.46 -8.21
N ASN A 452 -8.58 -3.41 -7.63
CA ASN A 452 -9.66 -4.38 -7.88
C ASN A 452 -9.24 -5.83 -7.59
N THR A 453 -8.32 -6.03 -6.65
CA THR A 453 -7.90 -7.36 -6.20
C THR A 453 -9.04 -8.03 -5.46
N GLN A 454 -9.47 -9.20 -5.91
CA GLN A 454 -10.46 -10.01 -5.19
C GLN A 454 -9.76 -10.90 -4.18
N TYR A 455 -10.40 -11.15 -3.05
CA TYR A 455 -9.86 -12.02 -2.01
C TYR A 455 -10.90 -12.95 -1.41
N GLN A 456 -10.44 -14.10 -0.94
CA GLN A 456 -11.16 -14.98 -0.02
C GLN A 456 -10.24 -15.32 1.15
N LEU A 457 -10.75 -15.18 2.37
CA LEU A 457 -10.08 -15.46 3.63
C LEU A 457 -10.71 -16.69 4.27
N GLU A 458 -9.88 -17.70 4.51
CA GLU A 458 -10.24 -18.88 5.26
C GLU A 458 -9.42 -18.97 6.54
N VAL A 459 -10.03 -19.47 7.61
CA VAL A 459 -9.36 -19.76 8.88
C VAL A 459 -9.52 -21.25 9.17
N CYS A 460 -8.40 -21.94 9.42
CA CYS A 460 -8.43 -23.35 9.79
C CYS A 460 -8.01 -23.54 11.25
N SER A 461 -8.84 -24.25 12.02
CA SER A 461 -8.48 -24.87 13.30
C SER A 461 -8.02 -26.31 13.05
N ASP A 462 -6.98 -26.78 13.74
CA ASP A 462 -6.35 -28.11 13.56
C ASP A 462 -5.35 -28.21 12.39
N VAL A 463 -4.40 -27.28 12.35
CA VAL A 463 -3.30 -27.28 11.39
C VAL A 463 -2.31 -28.41 11.71
N GLY A 464 -2.09 -29.29 10.72
CA GLY A 464 -1.15 -30.40 10.78
C GLY A 464 0.20 -30.05 10.14
N SER A 465 0.66 -30.89 9.20
CA SER A 465 1.88 -30.67 8.41
C SER A 465 1.68 -29.78 7.17
N SER A 466 0.48 -29.25 6.97
CA SER A 466 0.07 -28.39 5.87
C SER A 466 -0.85 -27.30 6.44
N PRO A 467 -0.88 -26.09 5.87
CA PRO A 467 -1.68 -24.98 6.38
C PRO A 467 -3.18 -25.28 6.32
N ARG A 468 -3.65 -26.10 5.39
CA ARG A 468 -5.06 -26.49 5.32
C ARG A 468 -5.32 -27.67 6.28
N GLY A 469 -6.00 -27.37 7.38
CA GLY A 469 -6.42 -28.34 8.40
C GLY A 469 -7.64 -29.17 7.98
N ARG A 470 -8.16 -29.99 8.91
CA ARG A 470 -9.39 -30.80 8.68
C ARG A 470 -10.67 -29.97 8.75
N SER A 471 -10.62 -28.83 9.43
CA SER A 471 -11.72 -27.86 9.56
C SER A 471 -11.27 -26.52 8.99
N SER A 472 -12.02 -26.00 8.02
CA SER A 472 -11.83 -24.67 7.43
C SER A 472 -13.15 -23.92 7.46
N ILE A 473 -13.10 -22.64 7.82
CA ILE A 473 -14.24 -21.72 7.78
C ILE A 473 -13.87 -20.60 6.81
N LEU A 474 -14.73 -20.34 5.82
CA LEU A 474 -14.65 -19.11 5.04
C LEU A 474 -15.02 -17.94 5.95
N ALA A 475 -14.02 -17.15 6.33
CA ALA A 475 -14.16 -16.09 7.31
C ALA A 475 -14.63 -14.76 6.67
N GLN A 476 -14.14 -14.46 5.47
CA GLN A 476 -14.49 -13.23 4.74
C GLN A 476 -14.15 -13.36 3.26
N ALA A 477 -14.86 -12.65 2.39
CA ALA A 477 -14.48 -12.47 0.99
C ALA A 477 -14.85 -11.06 0.53
N GLY A 478 -14.17 -10.56 -0.51
CA GLY A 478 -14.42 -9.22 -1.01
C GLY A 478 -13.55 -8.82 -2.18
N SER A 479 -13.57 -7.51 -2.47
CA SER A 479 -12.72 -6.86 -3.47
C SER A 479 -12.10 -5.62 -2.85
N ILE A 480 -10.84 -5.38 -3.17
CA ILE A 480 -10.04 -4.26 -2.69
C ILE A 480 -9.85 -3.31 -3.87
N PRO A 481 -10.39 -2.08 -3.80
CA PRO A 481 -10.41 -1.15 -4.93
C PRO A 481 -9.06 -0.49 -5.24
N TYR A 482 -8.10 -0.54 -4.32
CA TYR A 482 -6.79 0.09 -4.45
C TYR A 482 -5.68 -0.92 -4.17
N ALA A 483 -4.53 -0.78 -4.83
CA ALA A 483 -3.32 -1.46 -4.38
C ALA A 483 -2.90 -0.91 -3.00
N GLY A 484 -2.21 -1.70 -2.20
CA GLY A 484 -1.91 -1.27 -0.83
C GLY A 484 -1.61 -2.35 0.18
N TYR A 485 -1.51 -1.91 1.44
CA TYR A 485 -1.65 -2.73 2.63
C TYR A 485 -3.07 -2.57 3.16
N HIS A 486 -3.73 -3.67 3.53
CA HIS A 486 -5.13 -3.65 3.96
C HIS A 486 -5.36 -4.51 5.17
N THR A 487 -6.12 -4.00 6.15
CA THR A 487 -6.59 -4.77 7.30
C THR A 487 -8.07 -5.10 7.13
N ILE A 488 -8.34 -6.36 6.81
CA ILE A 488 -9.69 -6.88 6.59
C ILE A 488 -10.27 -7.37 7.91
N ALA A 489 -11.24 -6.63 8.44
CA ALA A 489 -12.04 -7.09 9.57
C ALA A 489 -12.94 -8.27 9.17
N LEU A 490 -13.03 -9.26 10.05
CA LEU A 490 -13.89 -10.41 9.89
C LEU A 490 -15.30 -10.06 10.36
N SER A 491 -16.30 -10.35 9.52
CA SER A 491 -17.71 -10.12 9.90
C SER A 491 -18.14 -10.96 11.10
N ASN A 492 -17.52 -12.13 11.27
CA ASN A 492 -17.71 -13.02 12.41
C ASN A 492 -16.32 -13.38 12.97
N PRO A 493 -15.95 -12.89 14.17
CA PRO A 493 -14.69 -13.24 14.79
C PRO A 493 -14.56 -14.76 15.01
N VAL A 494 -13.35 -15.28 14.90
CA VAL A 494 -13.08 -16.72 15.08
C VAL A 494 -12.46 -16.96 16.45
N ALA A 495 -13.19 -17.66 17.32
CA ALA A 495 -12.70 -17.99 18.65
C ALA A 495 -11.50 -18.94 18.61
N LEU A 496 -10.45 -18.57 19.35
CA LEU A 496 -9.20 -19.31 19.48
C LEU A 496 -8.95 -19.67 20.94
N GLN A 497 -8.49 -20.90 21.16
CA GLN A 497 -8.07 -21.39 22.45
C GLN A 497 -6.58 -21.14 22.66
N LYS A 498 -6.18 -20.95 23.92
CA LYS A 498 -4.76 -20.86 24.27
C LYS A 498 -4.00 -22.10 23.79
N GLY A 499 -2.92 -21.88 23.04
CA GLY A 499 -2.07 -22.93 22.47
C GLY A 499 -2.64 -23.55 21.19
N GLN A 500 -3.81 -23.12 20.72
CA GLN A 500 -4.40 -23.61 19.48
C GLN A 500 -3.54 -23.15 18.29
N LYS A 501 -3.13 -24.11 17.46
CA LYS A 501 -2.59 -23.82 16.14
C LYS A 501 -3.73 -23.50 15.18
N PHE A 502 -3.60 -22.39 14.48
CA PHE A 502 -4.53 -21.96 13.45
C PHE A 502 -3.77 -21.44 12.24
N SER A 503 -4.37 -21.55 11.07
CA SER A 503 -3.83 -20.93 9.86
C SER A 503 -4.81 -19.91 9.33
N VAL A 504 -4.26 -18.87 8.73
CA VAL A 504 -5.00 -17.94 7.91
C VAL A 504 -4.57 -18.21 6.47
N ILE A 505 -5.55 -18.53 5.63
CA ILE A 505 -5.36 -18.82 4.20
C ILE A 505 -6.02 -17.69 3.41
N VAL A 506 -5.26 -17.09 2.50
CA VAL A 506 -5.74 -16.06 1.58
C VAL A 506 -5.65 -16.60 0.16
N ASN A 507 -6.77 -16.54 -0.56
CA ASN A 507 -6.80 -16.65 -2.02
C ASN A 507 -6.91 -15.26 -2.61
N LEU A 508 -6.00 -14.87 -3.50
CA LEU A 508 -6.12 -13.63 -4.26
C LEU A 508 -6.38 -13.89 -5.73
N ILE A 509 -7.11 -12.96 -6.35
CA ILE A 509 -7.19 -12.78 -7.80
C ILE A 509 -6.79 -11.33 -8.07
N THR A 510 -5.65 -11.14 -8.72
CA THR A 510 -4.98 -9.85 -8.94
C THR A 510 -4.97 -9.52 -10.44
N PRO A 511 -5.96 -8.78 -10.97
CA PRO A 511 -6.11 -8.56 -12.41
C PRO A 511 -4.82 -8.03 -13.06
N GLY A 512 -4.32 -8.75 -14.07
CA GLY A 512 -3.13 -8.35 -14.83
C GLY A 512 -1.79 -8.47 -14.09
N CYS A 513 -1.77 -8.95 -12.83
CA CYS A 513 -0.54 -9.14 -12.05
C CYS A 513 -0.16 -10.62 -11.99
N SER A 514 1.09 -10.92 -12.34
CA SER A 514 1.64 -12.29 -12.34
C SER A 514 2.35 -12.65 -11.03
N TYR A 515 2.49 -11.70 -10.10
CA TYR A 515 3.18 -11.84 -8.83
C TYR A 515 2.28 -11.43 -7.64
N PRO A 516 1.17 -12.17 -7.39
CA PRO A 516 0.15 -11.79 -6.42
C PRO A 516 0.59 -11.75 -4.96
N ILE A 517 1.60 -12.54 -4.57
CA ILE A 517 1.90 -12.81 -3.15
C ILE A 517 3.02 -11.90 -2.67
N ALA A 518 2.74 -10.93 -1.80
CA ALA A 518 3.75 -10.13 -1.13
C ALA A 518 4.56 -10.95 -0.12
N VAL A 519 5.88 -10.79 -0.12
CA VAL A 519 6.83 -11.58 0.66
C VAL A 519 7.90 -10.68 1.31
N GLU A 520 8.15 -10.94 2.60
CA GLU A 520 9.36 -10.50 3.28
C GLU A 520 10.51 -11.41 2.82
N TYR A 521 11.60 -10.80 2.37
CA TYR A 521 12.74 -11.50 1.78
C TYR A 521 14.07 -10.92 2.28
N PRO A 522 15.08 -11.75 2.58
CA PRO A 522 16.40 -11.27 3.00
C PRO A 522 17.16 -10.67 1.81
N TYR A 523 17.38 -9.36 1.83
CA TYR A 523 18.18 -8.68 0.83
C TYR A 523 19.35 -7.95 1.49
N GLN A 524 20.58 -8.33 1.12
CA GLN A 524 21.78 -7.78 1.75
C GLN A 524 21.90 -6.26 1.55
N GLY A 525 22.07 -5.51 2.64
CA GLY A 525 22.17 -4.05 2.61
C GLY A 525 20.81 -3.33 2.63
N TYR A 526 19.72 -4.09 2.77
CA TYR A 526 18.38 -3.53 2.94
C TYR A 526 17.57 -4.27 4.01
N SER A 527 17.28 -5.55 3.80
CA SER A 527 16.42 -6.39 4.64
C SER A 527 17.12 -7.67 5.10
N SER A 528 18.45 -7.67 5.25
CA SER A 528 19.22 -8.88 5.56
C SER A 528 18.82 -9.58 6.86
N LYS A 529 18.14 -8.85 7.76
CA LYS A 529 17.64 -9.34 9.05
C LYS A 529 16.31 -10.10 8.95
N ALA A 530 15.73 -10.27 7.77
CA ALA A 530 14.57 -11.14 7.57
C ALA A 530 14.91 -12.57 8.01
N THR A 531 13.99 -13.20 8.73
CA THR A 531 14.15 -14.57 9.25
C THR A 531 12.84 -15.32 9.13
N ALA A 532 12.92 -16.60 8.79
CA ALA A 532 11.76 -17.48 8.73
C ALA A 532 12.11 -18.88 9.24
N ARG A 533 11.10 -19.59 9.75
CA ARG A 533 11.21 -20.99 10.15
C ARG A 533 10.29 -21.84 9.28
N ALA A 534 10.73 -23.07 9.04
CA ALA A 534 9.88 -24.06 8.38
C ALA A 534 8.56 -24.24 9.16
N GLY A 535 7.46 -24.26 8.42
CA GLY A 535 6.09 -24.38 8.90
C GLY A 535 5.36 -23.06 9.12
N GLU A 536 6.04 -21.90 9.06
CA GLU A 536 5.42 -20.59 9.28
C GLU A 536 4.59 -20.13 8.07
N SER A 537 5.22 -20.00 6.91
CA SER A 537 4.62 -19.44 5.68
C SER A 537 4.53 -20.46 4.55
N TRP A 538 3.42 -20.40 3.81
CA TRP A 538 3.11 -21.34 2.75
C TRP A 538 2.54 -20.64 1.52
N VAL A 539 2.80 -21.19 0.35
CA VAL A 539 2.26 -20.74 -0.94
C VAL A 539 1.65 -21.91 -1.71
N SER A 540 0.65 -21.62 -2.55
CA SER A 540 -0.02 -22.62 -3.38
C SER A 540 -0.58 -22.00 -4.66
N SER A 541 -0.47 -22.72 -5.77
CA SER A 541 -1.03 -22.33 -7.07
C SER A 541 -2.48 -22.83 -7.30
N ASP A 542 -2.97 -23.73 -6.46
CA ASP A 542 -4.27 -24.41 -6.65
C ASP A 542 -5.13 -24.49 -5.37
N GLY A 543 -4.61 -24.02 -4.23
CA GLY A 543 -5.27 -24.06 -2.91
C GLY A 543 -5.30 -25.45 -2.25
N THR A 544 -4.69 -26.45 -2.87
CA THR A 544 -4.68 -27.86 -2.41
C THR A 544 -3.27 -28.39 -2.17
N SER A 545 -2.33 -28.06 -3.04
CA SER A 545 -0.92 -28.43 -3.00
C SER A 545 -0.14 -27.27 -2.41
N TRP A 546 0.40 -27.44 -1.21
CA TRP A 546 1.04 -26.37 -0.44
C TRP A 546 2.55 -26.58 -0.35
N THR A 547 3.29 -25.50 -0.61
CA THR A 547 4.74 -25.45 -0.50
C THR A 547 5.11 -24.51 0.65
N ASP A 548 5.92 -25.00 1.58
CA ASP A 548 6.57 -24.15 2.59
C ASP A 548 7.54 -23.22 1.87
N ILE A 549 7.34 -21.91 1.99
CA ILE A 549 8.11 -20.94 1.21
C ILE A 549 9.59 -20.99 1.55
N THR A 550 9.97 -21.38 2.78
CA THR A 550 11.36 -21.49 3.21
C THR A 550 12.15 -22.57 2.47
N SER A 551 11.45 -23.55 1.88
CA SER A 551 12.05 -24.59 1.05
C SER A 551 12.46 -24.11 -0.35
N VAL A 552 11.89 -22.98 -0.79
CA VAL A 552 12.17 -22.34 -2.09
C VAL A 552 13.03 -21.10 -1.90
N TYR A 553 12.63 -20.25 -0.95
CA TYR A 553 13.28 -18.99 -0.60
C TYR A 553 13.56 -18.97 0.90
N PRO A 554 14.80 -19.32 1.31
CA PRO A 554 15.19 -19.31 2.72
C PRO A 554 14.93 -17.97 3.41
N ASN A 555 14.61 -18.00 4.70
CA ASN A 555 14.35 -16.81 5.54
C ASN A 555 13.27 -15.86 4.99
N SER A 556 12.32 -16.39 4.21
CA SER A 556 11.23 -15.60 3.63
C SER A 556 9.89 -15.97 4.26
N ASN A 557 9.03 -14.97 4.48
CA ASN A 557 7.67 -15.16 4.96
C ASN A 557 6.68 -14.42 4.07
N VAL A 558 5.48 -14.97 3.88
CA VAL A 558 4.41 -14.23 3.21
C VAL A 558 3.93 -13.09 4.11
N CYS A 559 3.66 -11.94 3.52
CA CYS A 559 3.20 -10.75 4.23
C CYS A 559 1.72 -10.89 4.62
N LEU A 560 1.48 -11.57 5.74
CA LEU A 560 0.15 -11.89 6.25
C LEU A 560 0.14 -11.84 7.77
N LYS A 561 -0.71 -10.98 8.33
CA LYS A 561 -0.86 -10.79 9.78
C LYS A 561 -2.26 -11.12 10.25
N ALA A 562 -2.39 -11.55 11.49
CA ALA A 562 -3.65 -11.86 12.15
C ALA A 562 -3.79 -11.03 13.42
N PHE A 563 -4.93 -10.35 13.58
CA PHE A 563 -5.20 -9.45 14.70
C PHE A 563 -6.29 -10.02 15.59
N THR A 564 -6.03 -10.07 16.90
CA THR A 564 -6.93 -10.67 17.87
C THR A 564 -7.33 -9.70 18.97
N GLN A 565 -8.52 -9.92 19.54
CA GLN A 565 -8.96 -9.31 20.79
C GLN A 565 -9.10 -10.35 21.90
N ILE A 566 -8.82 -9.94 23.13
CA ILE A 566 -8.94 -10.79 24.31
C ILE A 566 -10.43 -10.96 24.62
N THR A 567 -10.89 -12.21 24.70
CA THR A 567 -12.26 -12.50 25.13
C THR A 567 -12.42 -12.17 26.62
N THR A 568 -12.80 -10.93 26.94
CA THR A 568 -13.24 -10.61 28.30
C THR A 568 -14.66 -11.15 28.45
N THR A 569 -14.85 -12.23 29.21
CA THR A 569 -16.18 -12.55 29.72
C THR A 569 -16.62 -11.34 30.55
N PRO A 570 -17.71 -10.63 30.20
CA PRO A 570 -18.17 -9.52 31.01
C PRO A 570 -18.59 -10.10 32.35
N THR A 571 -17.75 -9.92 33.37
CA THR A 571 -18.18 -10.08 34.75
C THR A 571 -19.09 -8.88 35.02
N TYR A 572 -20.38 -9.09 34.78
CA TYR A 572 -21.40 -8.23 35.35
C TYR A 572 -21.30 -8.36 36.87
N ASN A 573 -20.49 -7.48 37.47
CA ASN A 573 -20.64 -7.14 38.87
C ASN A 573 -21.79 -6.13 38.93
N PRO A 574 -22.99 -6.49 39.45
CA PRO A 574 -23.96 -5.50 39.83
C PRO A 574 -23.33 -4.68 40.95
N THR A 575 -22.71 -3.56 40.60
CA THR A 575 -22.24 -2.62 41.59
C THR A 575 -23.48 -1.99 42.16
N VAL A 576 -23.79 -2.35 43.41
CA VAL A 576 -24.84 -1.74 44.21
C VAL A 576 -24.69 -0.23 44.12
N GLN A 577 -25.69 0.41 43.54
CA GLN A 577 -25.84 1.85 43.50
C GLN A 577 -25.81 2.37 44.94
N PRO A 578 -24.83 3.19 45.35
CA PRO A 578 -24.97 3.95 46.57
C PRO A 578 -26.09 4.96 46.33
N THR A 579 -27.15 4.85 47.13
CA THR A 579 -28.20 5.86 47.27
C THR A 579 -27.62 7.11 47.93
N GLY A 580 -26.80 7.84 47.19
CA GLY A 580 -26.37 9.19 47.52
C GLY A 580 -27.29 10.19 46.81
N VAL A 581 -28.01 10.98 47.59
CA VAL A 581 -28.76 12.15 47.11
C VAL A 581 -27.85 13.02 46.22
N PRO A 582 -28.29 13.45 45.02
CA PRO A 582 -27.46 14.27 44.15
C PRO A 582 -27.27 15.66 44.76
N THR A 583 -26.08 15.93 45.27
CA THR A 583 -25.57 17.30 45.41
C THR A 583 -25.04 17.74 44.05
N MET A 584 -25.74 18.68 43.43
CA MET A 584 -25.29 19.41 42.23
C MET A 584 -23.89 20.01 42.47
N PRO A 585 -22.86 19.67 41.69
CA PRO A 585 -21.64 20.45 41.64
C PRO A 585 -21.91 21.75 40.89
N SER A 586 -21.42 22.85 41.44
CA SER A 586 -21.33 24.15 40.80
C SER A 586 -20.68 24.04 39.41
N ALA A 587 -21.29 24.69 38.41
CA ALA A 587 -20.69 24.94 37.10
C ALA A 587 -19.30 25.60 37.27
N GLY A 588 -18.25 24.84 37.01
CA GLY A 588 -16.85 25.27 37.13
C GLY A 588 -16.02 24.65 36.02
N THR A 589 -15.84 25.41 34.94
CA THR A 589 -14.83 25.32 33.87
C THR A 589 -14.34 23.92 33.46
N ASP A 590 -15.23 23.00 33.09
CA ASP A 590 -14.79 21.93 32.19
C ASP A 590 -14.71 22.48 30.77
N ARG A 591 -13.56 22.29 30.13
CA ARG A 591 -13.28 22.69 28.74
C ARG A 591 -12.82 21.52 27.88
N ARG A 592 -12.75 20.31 28.44
CA ARG A 592 -12.33 19.12 27.71
C ARG A 592 -13.54 18.54 27.01
N SER A 593 -13.41 18.29 25.71
CA SER A 593 -14.44 17.60 24.95
C SER A 593 -14.35 16.09 25.17
N PRO A 594 -15.49 15.37 25.17
CA PRO A 594 -15.48 13.91 25.17
C PRO A 594 -14.66 13.31 24.02
N THR A 595 -13.99 12.19 24.27
CA THR A 595 -13.35 11.37 23.22
C THR A 595 -14.31 10.27 22.77
N ILE A 596 -14.29 9.92 21.48
CA ILE A 596 -15.20 8.93 20.89
C ILE A 596 -14.39 7.97 20.04
N SER A 597 -14.63 6.67 20.23
CA SER A 597 -14.12 5.59 19.38
C SER A 597 -15.31 4.90 18.71
N ILE A 598 -15.32 4.86 17.38
CA ILE A 598 -16.31 4.09 16.59
C ILE A 598 -15.72 2.72 16.30
N SER A 599 -16.26 1.65 16.89
CA SER A 599 -15.78 0.28 16.68
C SER A 599 -16.41 -0.42 15.48
N SER A 600 -17.56 0.07 15.00
CA SER A 600 -18.24 -0.39 13.79
C SER A 600 -19.08 0.74 13.18
N PRO A 601 -19.26 0.84 11.85
CA PRO A 601 -18.59 0.02 10.83
C PRO A 601 -17.08 0.23 10.82
N LYS A 602 -16.35 -0.75 10.30
CA LYS A 602 -14.90 -0.66 10.10
C LYS A 602 -14.62 0.28 8.91
N PHE A 603 -13.47 0.93 8.91
CA PHE A 603 -13.11 1.88 7.87
C PHE A 603 -13.07 1.19 6.48
N MET A 604 -13.62 1.84 5.45
CA MET A 604 -13.83 1.30 4.09
C MET A 604 -14.71 0.04 3.98
N ALA A 605 -15.46 -0.33 5.02
CA ALA A 605 -16.48 -1.37 4.89
C ALA A 605 -17.42 -1.01 3.73
N SER A 606 -17.65 -1.96 2.84
CA SER A 606 -18.49 -1.77 1.66
C SER A 606 -19.82 -2.48 1.83
N TYR A 607 -20.89 -1.70 1.70
CA TYR A 607 -22.26 -2.16 1.86
C TYR A 607 -23.04 -1.95 0.55
N ALA A 608 -24.08 -2.74 0.32
CA ALA A 608 -25.09 -2.46 -0.70
C ALA A 608 -26.19 -1.56 -0.13
N PRO A 609 -26.95 -0.85 -0.98
CA PRO A 609 -28.21 -0.25 -0.55
C PRO A 609 -29.12 -1.34 0.02
N GLY A 610 -29.78 -1.04 1.15
CA GLY A 610 -30.60 -2.00 1.89
C GLY A 610 -29.86 -2.84 2.95
N ASP A 611 -28.52 -2.88 2.95
CA ASP A 611 -27.76 -3.60 3.98
C ASP A 611 -27.96 -2.96 5.37
N GLU A 612 -27.96 -3.78 6.43
CA GLU A 612 -27.94 -3.30 7.80
C GLU A 612 -26.50 -3.10 8.28
N VAL A 613 -26.14 -1.85 8.59
CA VAL A 613 -24.87 -1.47 9.19
C VAL A 613 -25.05 -1.34 10.70
N ARG A 614 -24.31 -2.14 11.48
CA ARG A 614 -24.22 -1.91 12.92
C ARG A 614 -23.22 -0.81 13.22
N ILE A 615 -23.70 0.31 13.75
CA ILE A 615 -22.85 1.39 14.22
C ILE A 615 -22.62 1.18 15.71
N ALA A 616 -21.36 1.05 16.14
CA ALA A 616 -20.98 0.79 17.52
C ALA A 616 -19.97 1.85 17.98
N TRP A 617 -20.14 2.36 19.20
CA TRP A 617 -19.29 3.42 19.73
C TRP A 617 -19.03 3.27 21.23
N SER A 618 -17.96 3.91 21.67
CA SER A 618 -17.68 4.19 23.08
C SER A 618 -17.18 5.62 23.21
N ALA A 619 -17.77 6.38 24.13
CA ALA A 619 -17.39 7.75 24.44
C ALA A 619 -16.94 7.86 25.90
N GLN A 620 -15.90 8.66 26.14
CA GLN A 620 -15.31 8.86 27.46
C GLN A 620 -15.12 10.35 27.71
N ASP A 621 -15.22 10.75 28.97
CA ASP A 621 -15.03 12.13 29.40
C ASP A 621 -14.58 12.21 30.88
N ASN A 622 -13.98 13.32 31.30
CA ASN A 622 -13.49 13.49 32.67
C ASN A 622 -14.57 13.83 33.71
N ILE A 623 -15.76 14.30 33.30
CA ILE A 623 -16.86 14.56 34.24
C ILE A 623 -18.00 13.55 34.03
N ALA A 624 -18.48 13.40 32.80
CA ALA A 624 -19.37 12.34 32.33
C ALA A 624 -19.95 12.72 30.96
N VAL A 625 -20.10 11.73 30.07
CA VAL A 625 -20.85 11.90 28.83
C VAL A 625 -22.35 11.97 29.14
N SER A 626 -22.99 13.07 28.77
CA SER A 626 -24.42 13.33 29.00
C SER A 626 -25.31 12.77 27.90
N SER A 627 -24.86 12.76 26.64
CA SER A 627 -25.62 12.30 25.49
C SER A 627 -24.73 11.99 24.29
N VAL A 628 -25.08 10.97 23.51
CA VAL A 628 -24.48 10.67 22.20
C VAL A 628 -25.50 10.82 21.07
N MET A 629 -25.06 11.32 19.93
CA MET A 629 -25.81 11.44 18.68
C MET A 629 -25.06 10.75 17.55
N VAL A 630 -25.77 9.97 16.75
CA VAL A 630 -25.25 9.26 15.57
C VAL A 630 -25.93 9.81 14.33
N GLU A 631 -25.14 10.19 13.33
CA GLU A 631 -25.61 10.80 12.09
C GLU A 631 -24.84 10.21 10.90
N TYR A 632 -25.40 10.31 9.69
CA TYR A 632 -24.67 10.06 8.46
C TYR A 632 -24.78 11.24 7.50
N SER A 633 -23.83 11.34 6.59
CA SER A 633 -23.79 12.34 5.54
C SER A 633 -23.48 11.67 4.20
N PRO A 634 -24.38 11.81 3.20
CA PRO A 634 -24.15 11.30 1.85
C PRO A 634 -23.30 12.27 0.99
N ASP A 635 -23.01 13.46 1.49
CA ASP A 635 -22.40 14.57 0.75
C ASP A 635 -21.15 15.12 1.45
N LYS A 636 -20.35 14.21 2.03
CA LYS A 636 -19.03 14.50 2.61
C LYS A 636 -19.08 15.52 3.76
N GLY A 637 -20.14 15.46 4.56
CA GLY A 637 -20.32 16.25 5.77
C GLY A 637 -20.98 17.61 5.58
N LEU A 638 -21.51 17.91 4.37
CA LEU A 638 -22.25 19.15 4.12
C LEU A 638 -23.64 19.12 4.78
N ASN A 639 -24.34 18.00 4.65
CA ASN A 639 -25.62 17.73 5.31
C ASN A 639 -25.53 16.48 6.17
N TRP A 640 -26.03 16.58 7.40
CA TRP A 640 -26.04 15.50 8.38
C TRP A 640 -27.48 15.06 8.66
N ILE A 641 -27.70 13.75 8.54
CA ILE A 641 -29.01 13.12 8.72
C ILE A 641 -28.92 12.27 10.00
N PRO A 642 -29.77 12.52 11.01
CA PRO A 642 -29.71 11.79 12.27
C PRO A 642 -30.19 10.35 12.12
N ILE A 643 -29.43 9.41 12.70
CA ILE A 643 -29.76 7.99 12.86
C ILE A 643 -30.32 7.75 14.27
N LEU A 644 -29.61 8.27 15.27
CA LEU A 644 -29.94 8.10 16.68
C LEU A 644 -29.60 9.37 17.46
N GLN A 645 -30.46 9.72 18.41
CA GLN A 645 -30.27 10.85 19.32
C GLN A 645 -30.43 10.38 20.77
N HIS A 646 -29.79 11.08 21.71
CA HIS A 646 -29.89 10.81 23.15
C HIS A 646 -29.46 9.40 23.58
N ALA A 647 -28.40 8.89 22.96
CA ALA A 647 -27.86 7.57 23.24
C ALA A 647 -26.86 7.59 24.42
N PRO A 648 -26.64 6.46 25.12
CA PRO A 648 -25.65 6.36 26.19
C PRO A 648 -24.20 6.49 25.68
N ALA A 649 -23.27 6.69 26.62
CA ALA A 649 -21.84 6.86 26.35
C ALA A 649 -21.25 5.69 25.53
N THR A 650 -21.67 4.46 25.79
CA THR A 650 -21.30 3.28 25.00
C THR A 650 -22.58 2.63 24.49
N GLY A 651 -22.62 2.28 23.21
CA GLY A 651 -23.81 1.71 22.60
C GLY A 651 -23.61 1.19 21.18
N THR A 652 -24.66 0.58 20.66
CA THR A 652 -24.76 0.15 19.28
C THR A 652 -26.13 0.51 18.70
N CYS A 653 -26.19 0.80 17.41
CA CYS A 653 -27.45 0.98 16.69
C CYS A 653 -27.38 0.37 15.28
N PRO A 654 -28.40 -0.40 14.87
CA PRO A 654 -28.54 -0.81 13.48
C PRO A 654 -28.97 0.41 12.64
N TRP A 655 -28.38 0.55 11.46
CA TRP A 655 -28.76 1.53 10.46
C TRP A 655 -28.89 0.82 9.11
N ALA A 656 -30.12 0.80 8.57
CA ALA A 656 -30.35 0.30 7.23
C ALA A 656 -29.89 1.36 6.23
N VAL A 657 -28.98 0.98 5.33
CA VAL A 657 -28.48 1.87 4.27
C VAL A 657 -29.64 2.22 3.34
N PRO A 658 -30.04 3.50 3.22
CA PRO A 658 -31.13 3.88 2.33
C PRO A 658 -30.86 3.47 0.88
N GLU A 659 -31.90 2.98 0.20
CA GLU A 659 -31.86 2.43 -1.17
C GLU A 659 -31.28 3.38 -2.21
N ASN A 660 -31.37 4.69 -1.97
CA ASN A 660 -30.89 5.74 -2.86
C ASN A 660 -29.45 6.20 -2.57
N LEU A 661 -28.79 5.64 -1.56
CA LEU A 661 -27.39 5.98 -1.28
C LEU A 661 -26.45 5.21 -2.21
N ALA A 662 -25.40 5.88 -2.63
CA ALA A 662 -24.27 5.29 -3.29
C ALA A 662 -23.02 6.14 -2.98
N GLY A 663 -21.86 5.50 -2.98
CA GLY A 663 -20.57 6.16 -2.80
C GLY A 663 -20.10 6.25 -1.38
N SER A 664 -19.21 7.21 -1.14
CA SER A 664 -18.64 7.43 0.18
C SER A 664 -19.66 8.08 1.09
N ILE A 665 -20.06 7.38 2.14
CA ILE A 665 -20.96 7.88 3.18
C ILE A 665 -20.15 8.06 4.45
N THR A 666 -20.23 9.25 5.06
CA THR A 666 -19.56 9.54 6.33
C THR A 666 -20.55 9.38 7.46
N ILE A 667 -20.29 8.47 8.39
CA ILE A 667 -21.01 8.35 9.66
C ILE A 667 -20.27 9.18 10.70
N ARG A 668 -20.98 9.93 11.54
CA ARG A 668 -20.41 10.70 12.65
C ARG A 668 -21.10 10.33 13.93
N VAL A 669 -20.31 10.14 14.98
CA VAL A 669 -20.77 9.97 16.35
C VAL A 669 -20.28 11.17 17.16
N THR A 670 -21.22 11.91 17.74
CA THR A 670 -20.95 13.11 18.55
C THR A 670 -21.38 12.86 19.98
N ALA A 671 -20.47 13.01 20.94
CA ALA A 671 -20.77 12.95 22.37
C ALA A 671 -20.75 14.36 22.97
N SER A 672 -21.69 14.63 23.87
CA SER A 672 -21.76 15.85 24.67
C SER A 672 -21.56 15.51 26.14
N ASP A 673 -20.86 16.35 26.91
CA ASP A 673 -20.74 16.20 28.37
C ASP A 673 -21.82 17.00 29.12
N ALA A 674 -21.77 17.00 30.46
CA ALA A 674 -22.68 17.78 31.31
C ALA A 674 -22.38 19.29 31.34
N ALA A 675 -21.19 19.71 30.89
CA ALA A 675 -20.76 21.11 30.81
C ALA A 675 -21.09 21.76 29.45
N GLY A 676 -21.54 20.97 28.47
CA GLY A 676 -21.89 21.40 27.12
C GLY A 676 -20.77 21.26 26.08
N ASN A 677 -19.60 20.71 26.45
CA ASN A 677 -18.54 20.43 25.48
C ASN A 677 -18.94 19.27 24.59
N LYS A 678 -18.48 19.29 23.33
CA LYS A 678 -18.78 18.26 22.33
C LYS A 678 -17.49 17.74 21.70
N GLY A 679 -17.41 16.43 21.57
CA GLY A 679 -16.43 15.75 20.74
C GLY A 679 -17.13 14.94 19.65
N SER A 680 -16.45 14.70 18.53
CA SER A 680 -16.98 13.83 17.49
C SER A 680 -15.91 12.96 16.87
N SER A 681 -16.27 11.73 16.53
CA SER A 681 -15.49 10.86 15.63
C SER A 681 -16.32 10.57 14.39
N SER A 682 -15.66 10.36 13.26
CA SER A 682 -16.31 10.02 11.99
C SER A 682 -15.73 8.74 11.39
N ARG A 683 -16.52 8.06 10.57
CA ARG A 683 -16.18 6.81 9.90
C ARG A 683 -16.74 6.84 8.48
N SER A 684 -15.88 6.68 7.48
CA SER A 684 -16.30 6.59 6.08
C SER A 684 -16.51 5.15 5.67
N ILE A 685 -17.64 4.87 5.02
CA ILE A 685 -17.99 3.60 4.38
C ILE A 685 -18.24 3.82 2.89
N THR A 686 -18.26 2.74 2.11
CA THR A 686 -18.56 2.78 0.68
C THR A 686 -19.86 2.03 0.38
N VAL A 687 -20.89 2.74 -0.06
CA VAL A 687 -22.14 2.14 -0.54
C VAL A 687 -22.03 1.86 -2.04
N LYS A 688 -22.26 0.63 -2.46
CA LYS A 688 -22.22 0.24 -3.88
C LYS A 688 -23.40 0.88 -4.62
N SER A 689 -23.20 1.33 -5.86
CA SER A 689 -24.35 1.71 -6.71
C SER A 689 -25.18 0.46 -7.00
N SER A 690 -26.51 0.53 -6.84
CA SER A 690 -27.41 -0.54 -7.26
C SER A 690 -27.25 -0.78 -8.76
N ALA A 691 -26.53 -1.85 -9.13
CA ALA A 691 -26.54 -2.32 -10.51
C ALA A 691 -27.96 -2.81 -10.80
N ALA A 692 -28.59 -2.32 -11.88
CA ALA A 692 -29.79 -2.95 -12.41
C ALA A 692 -29.51 -4.45 -12.56
N ALA A 693 -30.28 -5.28 -11.85
CA ALA A 693 -30.08 -6.72 -11.81
C ALA A 693 -30.03 -7.28 -13.24
N SER A 694 -28.87 -7.76 -13.67
CA SER A 694 -28.79 -8.66 -14.82
C SER A 694 -29.27 -10.03 -14.38
N PRO A 695 -30.23 -10.65 -15.09
CA PRO A 695 -30.71 -11.98 -14.73
C PRO A 695 -29.71 -13.01 -15.25
N PHE A 696 -28.71 -13.36 -14.44
CA PHE A 696 -27.93 -14.59 -14.66
C PHE A 696 -27.89 -15.40 -13.38
N SER A 697 -28.85 -16.32 -13.27
CA SER A 697 -28.79 -17.45 -12.33
C SER A 697 -27.86 -18.52 -12.90
N TRP A 698 -26.83 -18.89 -12.16
CA TRP A 698 -26.01 -20.06 -12.50
C TRP A 698 -26.78 -21.35 -12.15
N SER A 699 -27.32 -22.03 -13.15
CA SER A 699 -27.60 -23.46 -13.06
C SER A 699 -26.42 -24.23 -13.67
N GLN A 700 -25.81 -25.11 -12.89
CA GLN A 700 -24.84 -26.07 -13.42
C GLN A 700 -25.56 -27.10 -14.28
N GLN A 701 -25.23 -27.17 -15.57
CA GLN A 701 -25.49 -28.35 -16.37
C GLN A 701 -24.23 -28.72 -17.17
N LYS A 702 -23.69 -29.91 -16.85
CA LYS A 702 -22.63 -30.58 -17.60
C LYS A 702 -23.10 -30.84 -19.03
N VAL A 703 -22.32 -30.44 -20.03
CA VAL A 703 -22.43 -30.99 -21.39
C VAL A 703 -21.03 -31.18 -22.01
N SER A 704 -20.80 -32.39 -22.52
CA SER A 704 -19.59 -32.86 -23.23
C SER A 704 -19.54 -32.35 -24.69
N PRO A 705 -18.40 -32.45 -25.40
CA PRO A 705 -18.12 -31.62 -26.57
C PRO A 705 -18.66 -32.20 -27.90
N GLY A 706 -19.12 -31.33 -28.80
CA GLY A 706 -19.48 -31.70 -30.17
C GLY A 706 -19.76 -30.51 -31.11
N LEU A 707 -18.87 -30.35 -32.11
CA LEU A 707 -19.01 -29.78 -33.46
C LEU A 707 -19.81 -28.48 -33.73
N GLY A 708 -19.04 -27.41 -33.96
CA GLY A 708 -19.04 -26.51 -35.13
C GLY A 708 -20.34 -25.97 -35.75
N ARG A 709 -20.49 -24.63 -35.79
CA ARG A 709 -20.56 -23.80 -37.02
C ARG A 709 -20.73 -22.31 -36.69
N ASN A 710 -20.11 -21.47 -37.52
CA ASN A 710 -20.16 -20.01 -37.58
C ASN A 710 -21.59 -19.45 -37.68
N LEU A 711 -21.91 -18.41 -36.89
CA LEU A 711 -22.87 -17.36 -37.23
C LEU A 711 -22.43 -16.00 -36.66
N THR A 712 -22.48 -14.98 -37.50
CA THR A 712 -22.17 -13.55 -37.28
C THR A 712 -23.21 -12.86 -36.38
N PRO A 713 -22.86 -11.77 -35.67
CA PRO A 713 -23.79 -11.07 -34.78
C PRO A 713 -24.72 -10.09 -35.54
N PRO A 714 -25.97 -9.90 -35.12
CA PRO A 714 -26.85 -8.89 -35.69
C PRO A 714 -26.64 -7.51 -35.04
N VAL A 715 -26.71 -6.49 -35.90
CA VAL A 715 -26.78 -5.06 -35.56
C VAL A 715 -28.17 -4.76 -34.99
N ALA A 716 -28.24 -4.15 -33.80
CA ALA A 716 -29.49 -3.65 -33.22
C ALA A 716 -29.64 -2.14 -33.50
N LEU A 717 -30.69 -1.81 -34.24
CA LEU A 717 -31.18 -0.46 -34.53
C LEU A 717 -31.86 0.13 -33.28
N VAL A 718 -31.50 1.38 -32.95
CA VAL A 718 -32.20 2.18 -31.93
C VAL A 718 -33.39 2.87 -32.60
N SER A 719 -34.61 2.52 -32.17
CA SER A 719 -35.83 3.27 -32.47
C SER A 719 -36.13 4.24 -31.34
N VAL A 720 -36.29 5.52 -31.69
CA VAL A 720 -36.73 6.59 -30.79
C VAL A 720 -38.26 6.67 -30.91
N SER A 721 -39.00 6.50 -29.81
CA SER A 721 -40.41 6.87 -29.74
C SER A 721 -40.57 8.16 -28.94
N ALA A 722 -41.08 9.19 -29.62
CA ALA A 722 -41.59 10.41 -29.02
C ALA A 722 -43.03 10.19 -28.54
N GLY A 723 -43.36 10.75 -27.38
CA GLY A 723 -44.71 10.85 -26.85
C GLY A 723 -44.76 11.97 -25.81
N ALA A 724 -45.30 13.12 -26.22
CA ALA A 724 -45.43 14.35 -25.47
C ALA A 724 -46.61 14.30 -24.46
N ASP A 725 -46.53 15.08 -23.37
CA ASP A 725 -47.27 16.35 -23.29
C ASP A 725 -46.93 17.16 -22.00
N PRO A 726 -47.22 18.48 -21.97
CA PRO A 726 -46.48 19.47 -21.18
C PRO A 726 -47.30 20.10 -20.04
N MET A 727 -46.65 20.52 -18.95
CA MET A 727 -47.13 21.65 -18.13
C MET A 727 -45.98 22.49 -17.54
N THR A 728 -45.98 23.73 -17.99
CA THR A 728 -45.36 24.98 -17.53
C THR A 728 -44.83 25.05 -16.08
N PHE A 729 -43.58 25.56 -15.93
CA PHE A 729 -43.16 26.32 -14.75
C PHE A 729 -42.75 27.74 -15.16
N SER A 730 -43.38 28.71 -14.51
CA SER A 730 -43.19 30.14 -14.62
C SER A 730 -41.84 30.58 -14.04
N ARG A 731 -41.12 31.42 -14.79
CA ARG A 731 -39.99 32.20 -14.26
C ARG A 731 -40.53 33.29 -13.34
N TYR A 732 -40.07 33.28 -12.08
CA TYR A 732 -40.18 34.43 -11.19
C TYR A 732 -38.87 35.20 -11.28
N ASP A 733 -38.88 36.27 -12.06
CA ASP A 733 -37.92 37.36 -12.02
C ASP A 733 -38.42 38.36 -10.98
N SER A 734 -37.54 38.82 -10.09
CA SER A 734 -37.86 39.95 -9.21
C SER A 734 -36.61 40.81 -9.03
N ARG A 735 -36.59 41.92 -9.76
CA ARG A 735 -35.99 43.18 -9.33
C ARG A 735 -36.93 44.30 -9.73
N GLU A 736 -37.28 45.15 -8.77
CA GLU A 736 -37.55 46.59 -8.83
C GLU A 736 -37.84 47.03 -7.38
N GLN A 737 -37.50 48.20 -6.83
CA GLN A 737 -36.82 49.45 -7.19
C GLN A 737 -36.62 50.18 -5.83
N THR A 738 -35.65 51.08 -5.61
CA THR A 738 -35.86 52.53 -5.81
C THR A 738 -34.57 53.36 -5.64
N PHE A 739 -34.34 54.24 -6.65
CA PHE A 739 -33.77 55.59 -6.76
C PHE A 739 -32.85 56.18 -5.64
N ILE A 740 -31.75 56.92 -5.92
CA ILE A 740 -31.69 58.24 -6.59
C ILE A 740 -30.31 58.54 -7.26
N SER A 741 -30.39 58.94 -8.54
CA SER A 741 -29.65 59.92 -9.39
C SER A 741 -28.12 59.97 -9.66
N PRO A 742 -27.73 60.51 -10.85
CA PRO A 742 -26.50 60.18 -11.57
C PRO A 742 -25.59 61.38 -11.94
N VAL A 743 -24.34 61.14 -12.37
CA VAL A 743 -23.56 62.10 -13.19
C VAL A 743 -22.73 61.40 -14.28
N SER A 744 -23.20 61.61 -15.52
CA SER A 744 -22.56 61.75 -16.85
C SER A 744 -21.42 60.85 -17.38
N ARG A 745 -21.75 60.17 -18.49
CA ARG A 745 -21.11 60.19 -19.84
C ARG A 745 -19.64 60.67 -19.96
N SER A 746 -18.81 59.88 -20.64
CA SER A 746 -18.53 60.09 -22.08
C SER A 746 -17.59 59.01 -22.67
N THR A 747 -18.00 58.46 -23.80
CA THR A 747 -17.20 57.79 -24.84
C THR A 747 -16.06 58.67 -25.36
N VAL A 748 -14.95 58.08 -25.83
CA VAL A 748 -14.48 58.09 -27.24
C VAL A 748 -13.08 57.43 -27.36
N SER A 749 -12.93 56.76 -28.50
CA SER A 749 -11.84 55.97 -29.09
C SER A 749 -10.47 56.63 -29.26
N GLY A 750 -9.45 55.77 -29.27
CA GLY A 750 -8.51 55.63 -30.40
C GLY A 750 -7.27 56.53 -30.42
N GLY A 751 -6.09 55.91 -30.60
CA GLY A 751 -4.88 56.62 -31.00
C GLY A 751 -3.58 55.91 -30.64
N SER A 752 -3.08 55.08 -31.56
CA SER A 752 -1.70 54.60 -31.60
C SER A 752 -0.71 55.75 -31.75
N LEU A 753 0.48 55.66 -31.13
CA LEU A 753 1.74 56.14 -31.69
C LEU A 753 2.93 55.63 -30.88
N SER A 754 3.85 54.99 -31.60
CA SER A 754 5.16 54.51 -31.19
C SER A 754 6.15 55.67 -30.94
N PHE A 755 7.17 55.47 -30.10
CA PHE A 755 8.60 55.40 -30.49
C PHE A 755 9.60 55.66 -29.34
N VAL A 756 10.72 54.92 -29.43
CA VAL A 756 12.10 55.21 -28.97
C VAL A 756 12.49 54.86 -27.52
N SER A 757 13.22 53.74 -27.42
CA SER A 757 14.30 53.51 -26.44
C SER A 757 15.63 54.04 -26.97
N PRO A 758 16.60 54.35 -26.08
CA PRO A 758 17.96 53.87 -26.33
C PRO A 758 18.74 53.41 -25.08
N GLY A 759 19.52 52.34 -25.27
CA GLY A 759 20.78 52.03 -24.56
C GLY A 759 20.66 51.59 -23.08
N VAL A 760 21.57 50.83 -22.46
CA VAL A 760 22.98 50.50 -22.74
C VAL A 760 23.35 49.19 -22.01
N LYS A 761 24.33 48.47 -22.58
CA LYS A 761 25.00 47.25 -22.07
C LYS A 761 25.99 47.52 -20.92
N THR A 762 25.98 46.61 -19.94
CA THR A 762 27.10 45.98 -19.19
C THR A 762 28.46 46.69 -19.03
N THR A 763 28.96 46.80 -17.79
CA THR A 763 30.27 46.25 -17.31
C THR A 763 30.52 46.53 -15.80
N THR A 764 31.12 45.54 -15.12
CA THR A 764 31.57 45.40 -13.71
C THR A 764 32.90 46.16 -13.42
N PRO A 765 33.59 46.08 -12.24
CA PRO A 765 33.21 45.84 -10.82
C PRO A 765 33.90 46.83 -9.81
N THR A 766 33.85 46.51 -8.49
CA THR A 766 34.68 47.01 -7.33
C THR A 766 34.35 48.42 -6.77
N LEU A 767 34.29 48.74 -5.46
CA LEU A 767 34.83 48.20 -4.19
C LEU A 767 34.04 48.81 -2.98
N LEU A 768 34.02 48.07 -1.87
CA LEU A 768 34.08 48.49 -0.44
C LEU A 768 33.05 49.44 0.22
N GLU A 769 32.62 48.95 1.39
CA GLU A 769 32.43 49.60 2.70
C GLU A 769 31.03 49.85 3.30
N GLN A 770 30.89 49.26 4.51
CA GLN A 770 30.28 49.76 5.75
C GLN A 770 28.75 49.66 5.99
N ARG A 771 28.43 48.66 6.83
CA ARG A 771 27.71 48.67 8.14
C ARG A 771 26.55 49.66 8.41
N ALA A 772 25.59 49.08 9.15
CA ALA A 772 24.56 49.64 10.05
C ALA A 772 23.27 50.10 9.33
N ILE A 773 22.05 49.72 9.73
CA ILE A 773 21.47 49.25 11.00
C ILE A 773 20.46 48.15 10.71
#